data_AF-A0A0M4SL71-F1
#
_entry.id   AF-A0A0M4SL71-F1
#
_cell.length_a   1.000
_cell.length_b   1.000
_cell.length_c   1.000
_cell.angle_alpha   90.00
_cell.angle_beta   90.00
_cell.angle_gamma   90.00
#
_symmetry.space_group_name_H-M   'P 1'
#
loop_
_entity.id
_entity.type
_entity.pdbx_description
1 polymer ?
#
loop_
_entity_poly.entity_id
_entity_poly.type
_entity_poly.pdbx_seq_one_letter_code
_entity_poly.pdbx_strand_id
1 'polypeptide(L)'
;MMAKEAGVVKSVNGGIARALNDLTGEVRQLSVGDIVYQGEKIVTDSSNSKVTITQTDGKEITLIGKDTITLDQDTNSNQTVADISALQKAILNGTDLNALEETAAGGPQAGGNGGDGVSLSSTSFAEGGHISNINANVGSIDALSLAAGGDNSFGVSGGSAVGAGAEATGPALPAGSIKIPLSAYVGESTSSALLDSFASSIPNGYHVYRHTDGRDYLAPNDPTAPSAFDYKEGWYVSKDGNLAIGQDNAKDLAVTSTAKASNYPDDGSVAKIVGPNPSLKVFGSDNIDKITVDNAKIESVYGGVGNDNVNLQNGAETVEIFGGSGNDGITVNNSTVSGRAIKNDEGRIIRYEAIKGGDGVDTISIQNESKVRGNIYGNAGQDNISLEGGAKVYGAIYGDTKTMNDIYEKQVNPALDIVDSGADIDTITLSGAGTSAKHIFAGDGDDKIVVKDGAKVTGEVRGDEGDDKITVSDNQTYVSAINGRGGDDTILVENGANVDGIVGRWGNDSITVTGKGTTVKEYIHGDDGNDTIKVLDGAVVKGDIEGNAGNDIIEIDGGANKEGFVGGKIISGDGDDTVTIRNMNLNKVDNDYNKNVKVDTGTGNDTVNLYNVTVNDTNIWTKEGNDTVNATDTTFKTTSAIQGTGIGTGSGNDVVNINSGSNFESGTHISAGEGNDIININSGANLNGGHVYGYAGNDTININSGATLTNSSVRGNEGNDTISISGGATINNSGSIAINGDEGNNTLVLKNGASAGFNNLNFENKVSITHTDGDVNITNMEGDQTVDLSQLSAITDKNVKSVDMTSINGAKLNITAQDVLDINKTTGDTLTIRGGSDDTIHKTDESIWQNKGDRTYSTTVTNNETTHTVTIKIEDSITHDL
;
A
#
# COMPACT_ATOMS: atom_id res chain seq x y z
N MET A 1 26.73 -9.82 41.86
CA MET A 1 26.53 -11.28 41.95
C MET A 1 27.11 -11.88 40.68
N MET A 2 28.00 -12.87 40.74
CA MET A 2 28.42 -13.56 39.51
C MET A 2 27.22 -14.36 38.97
N ALA A 3 26.89 -14.19 37.69
CA ALA A 3 25.83 -14.95 37.03
C ALA A 3 26.18 -16.45 37.09
N LYS A 4 25.20 -17.29 37.43
CA LYS A 4 25.43 -18.74 37.58
C LYS A 4 25.45 -19.39 36.20
N GLU A 5 26.41 -20.27 35.96
CA GLU A 5 26.50 -21.03 34.70
C GLU A 5 25.22 -21.87 34.48
N ALA A 6 24.64 -21.76 33.29
CA ALA A 6 23.50 -22.55 32.84
C ALA A 6 23.96 -23.78 32.03
N GLY A 7 25.03 -23.64 31.24
CA GLY A 7 25.60 -24.72 30.44
C GLY A 7 26.76 -24.27 29.55
N VAL A 8 27.23 -25.19 28.71
CA VAL A 8 28.34 -24.99 27.77
C VAL A 8 27.91 -25.35 26.35
N VAL A 9 28.25 -24.50 25.37
CA VAL A 9 27.93 -24.72 23.97
C VAL A 9 28.73 -25.91 23.42
N LYS A 10 28.04 -26.95 22.98
CA LYS A 10 28.61 -28.19 22.43
C LYS A 10 28.80 -28.13 20.92
N SER A 11 27.93 -27.45 20.19
CA SER A 11 28.05 -27.25 18.74
C SER A 11 27.27 -26.03 18.26
N VAL A 12 27.78 -25.35 17.22
CA VAL A 12 27.09 -24.30 16.47
C VAL A 12 27.28 -24.61 14.98
N ASN A 13 26.19 -24.80 14.24
CA ASN A 13 26.19 -25.15 12.82
C ASN A 13 25.14 -24.35 12.04
N GLY A 14 25.37 -24.14 10.74
CA GLY A 14 24.37 -23.63 9.80
C GLY A 14 24.05 -22.12 9.88
N GLY A 15 24.42 -21.42 10.95
CA GLY A 15 24.28 -19.96 11.06
C GLY A 15 24.90 -19.43 12.36
N ILE A 16 24.47 -18.24 12.82
CA ILE A 16 25.05 -17.56 14.00
C ILE A 16 24.14 -17.75 15.21
N ALA A 17 24.72 -18.19 16.34
CA ALA A 17 24.06 -18.17 17.64
C ALA A 17 24.60 -17.01 18.49
N ARG A 18 23.72 -16.30 19.21
CA ARG A 18 24.07 -15.18 20.10
C ARG A 18 23.45 -15.37 21.46
N ALA A 19 24.15 -14.97 22.51
CA ALA A 19 23.58 -14.82 23.86
C ALA A 19 23.35 -13.32 24.14
N LEU A 20 22.12 -12.99 24.52
CA LEU A 20 21.69 -11.68 25.00
C LEU A 20 21.57 -11.72 26.52
N ASN A 21 22.18 -10.75 27.19
CA ASN A 21 21.93 -10.53 28.61
C ASN A 21 20.81 -9.49 28.75
N ASP A 22 19.61 -9.92 29.15
CA ASP A 22 18.43 -9.05 29.26
C ASP A 22 18.62 -7.95 30.34
N LEU A 23 19.57 -8.11 31.27
CA LEU A 23 19.86 -7.15 32.34
C LEU A 23 20.87 -6.06 31.93
N THR A 24 21.82 -6.39 31.04
CA THR A 24 22.90 -5.47 30.62
C THR A 24 22.77 -5.00 29.17
N GLY A 25 21.94 -5.65 28.37
CA GLY A 25 21.81 -5.40 26.92
C GLY A 25 23.00 -5.92 26.11
N GLU A 26 23.96 -6.59 26.73
CA GLU A 26 25.14 -7.13 26.04
C GLU A 26 24.77 -8.31 25.15
N VAL A 27 25.22 -8.25 23.90
CA VAL A 27 25.07 -9.31 22.89
C VAL A 27 26.44 -9.90 22.61
N ARG A 28 26.60 -11.22 22.74
CA ARG A 28 27.80 -11.92 22.27
C ARG A 28 27.46 -13.07 21.34
N GLN A 29 28.27 -13.26 20.31
CA GLN A 29 28.20 -14.44 19.46
C GLN A 29 28.78 -15.65 20.22
N LEU A 30 28.13 -16.81 20.07
CA LEU A 30 28.51 -18.05 20.72
C LEU A 30 29.35 -18.94 19.80
N SER A 31 30.41 -19.50 20.36
CA SER A 31 31.29 -20.51 19.77
C SER A 31 31.26 -21.80 20.60
N VAL A 32 31.73 -22.90 20.00
CA VAL A 32 31.86 -24.18 20.71
C VAL A 32 32.81 -24.04 21.90
N GLY A 33 32.35 -24.45 23.08
CA GLY A 33 33.06 -24.32 24.35
C GLY A 33 32.68 -23.09 25.17
N ASP A 34 31.87 -22.17 24.63
CA ASP A 34 31.43 -20.98 25.37
C ASP A 34 30.45 -21.34 26.49
N ILE A 35 30.60 -20.64 27.62
CA ILE A 35 29.68 -20.75 28.76
C ILE A 35 28.47 -19.83 28.51
N VAL A 36 27.28 -20.38 28.71
CA VAL A 36 26.03 -19.62 28.79
C VAL A 36 25.58 -19.51 30.24
N TYR A 37 25.09 -18.33 30.62
CA TYR A 37 24.71 -18.02 31.99
C TYR A 37 23.20 -17.99 32.15
N GLN A 38 22.73 -18.22 33.39
CA GLN A 38 21.31 -18.14 33.71
C GLN A 38 20.78 -16.72 33.50
N GLY A 39 19.60 -16.61 32.91
CA GLY A 39 18.97 -15.34 32.53
C GLY A 39 19.44 -14.79 31.18
N GLU A 40 20.31 -15.51 30.45
CA GLU A 40 20.64 -15.15 29.07
C GLU A 40 19.63 -15.71 28.08
N LYS A 41 19.31 -14.91 27.07
CA LYS A 41 18.45 -15.23 25.93
C LYS A 41 19.33 -15.64 24.75
N ILE A 42 19.25 -16.90 24.35
CA ILE A 42 20.01 -17.46 23.23
C ILE A 42 19.18 -17.32 21.96
N VAL A 43 19.69 -16.63 20.96
CA VAL A 43 19.02 -16.33 19.68
C VAL A 43 19.81 -16.93 18.53
N THR A 44 19.12 -17.49 17.55
CA THR A 44 19.67 -18.00 16.28
C THR A 44 19.08 -17.22 15.11
N ASP A 45 19.85 -16.98 14.05
CA ASP A 45 19.54 -15.94 13.05
C ASP A 45 18.92 -16.43 11.73
N SER A 46 18.88 -17.73 11.49
CA SER A 46 18.56 -18.31 10.18
C SER A 46 17.88 -19.66 10.30
N SER A 47 17.07 -20.02 9.29
CA SER A 47 16.28 -21.27 9.26
C SER A 47 17.12 -22.55 9.25
N ASN A 48 18.41 -22.46 8.95
CA ASN A 48 19.37 -23.56 8.98
C ASN A 48 20.29 -23.55 10.21
N SER A 49 20.15 -22.56 11.12
CA SER A 49 20.94 -22.50 12.36
C SER A 49 20.64 -23.66 13.28
N LYS A 50 21.68 -24.16 13.95
CA LYS A 50 21.59 -25.19 14.97
C LYS A 50 22.63 -24.96 16.06
N VAL A 51 22.17 -24.75 17.30
CA VAL A 51 23.05 -24.65 18.47
C VAL A 51 22.66 -25.69 19.51
N THR A 52 23.64 -26.42 20.03
CA THR A 52 23.45 -27.41 21.10
C THR A 52 24.22 -26.96 22.33
N ILE A 53 23.56 -26.94 23.49
CA ILE A 53 24.10 -26.53 24.78
C ILE A 53 23.96 -27.69 25.75
N THR A 54 25.07 -28.08 26.39
CA THR A 54 25.05 -29.05 27.49
C THR A 54 24.81 -28.31 28.80
N GLN A 55 23.69 -28.55 29.45
CA GLN A 55 23.33 -27.96 30.73
C GLN A 55 24.19 -28.52 31.87
N THR A 56 24.23 -27.81 32.99
CA THR A 56 24.98 -28.21 34.19
C THR A 56 24.51 -29.53 34.82
N ASP A 57 23.29 -30.01 34.52
CA ASP A 57 22.76 -31.31 34.93
C ASP A 57 23.14 -32.46 33.97
N GLY A 58 23.86 -32.15 32.88
CA GLY A 58 24.31 -33.09 31.87
C GLY A 58 23.31 -33.34 30.73
N LYS A 59 22.15 -32.69 30.73
CA LYS A 59 21.20 -32.76 29.60
C LYS A 59 21.59 -31.81 28.48
N GLU A 60 21.16 -32.13 27.26
CA GLU A 60 21.43 -31.30 26.08
C GLU A 60 20.16 -30.60 25.61
N ILE A 61 20.25 -29.29 25.39
CA ILE A 61 19.24 -28.48 24.71
C ILE A 61 19.74 -28.18 23.31
N THR A 62 18.89 -28.32 22.29
CA THR A 62 19.23 -27.97 20.90
C THR A 62 18.19 -27.03 20.33
N LEU A 63 18.62 -25.87 19.85
CA LEU A 63 17.80 -24.96 19.07
C LEU A 63 18.05 -25.22 17.58
N ILE A 64 17.01 -25.18 16.77
CA ILE A 64 17.04 -25.41 15.33
C ILE A 64 16.20 -24.33 14.66
N GLY A 65 16.70 -23.74 13.57
CA GLY A 65 16.02 -22.69 12.84
C GLY A 65 16.25 -21.31 13.45
N LYS A 66 15.42 -20.33 13.05
CA LYS A 66 15.46 -18.96 13.59
C LYS A 66 14.63 -18.93 14.87
N ASP A 67 15.24 -19.33 15.97
CA ASP A 67 14.55 -19.56 17.25
C ASP A 67 15.27 -18.89 18.43
N THR A 68 14.59 -18.81 19.57
CA THR A 68 15.08 -18.15 20.79
C THR A 68 14.68 -18.87 22.08
N ILE A 69 15.62 -19.01 23.03
CA ILE A 69 15.34 -19.58 24.36
C ILE A 69 15.98 -18.75 25.48
N THR A 70 15.34 -18.65 26.64
CA THR A 70 15.94 -18.10 27.86
C THR A 70 16.22 -19.21 28.87
N LEU A 71 17.44 -19.26 29.42
CA LEU A 71 17.86 -20.29 30.38
C LEU A 71 17.67 -19.81 31.84
N ASP A 72 16.51 -20.09 32.46
CA ASP A 72 16.19 -19.78 33.87
C ASP A 72 16.44 -21.00 34.80
N GLN A 73 16.67 -20.79 36.10
CA GLN A 73 16.59 -21.80 37.18
C GLN A 73 15.32 -22.67 37.11
N ASP A 74 14.20 -22.15 36.59
CA ASP A 74 12.95 -22.90 36.43
C ASP A 74 12.96 -23.91 35.26
N THR A 75 14.00 -23.93 34.43
CA THR A 75 14.21 -25.02 33.45
C THR A 75 14.62 -26.35 34.11
N ASN A 76 14.89 -26.36 35.43
CA ASN A 76 15.11 -27.56 36.25
C ASN A 76 13.85 -28.09 36.96
N SER A 77 12.69 -27.45 36.75
CA SER A 77 11.41 -27.88 37.32
C SER A 77 10.73 -28.88 36.41
N ASN A 78 11.12 -30.15 36.53
CA ASN A 78 10.36 -31.39 36.26
C ASN A 78 9.10 -31.29 35.34
N GLN A 79 9.19 -30.65 34.18
CA GLN A 79 8.34 -31.00 33.06
C GLN A 79 8.91 -32.32 32.56
N THR A 80 8.15 -33.39 32.70
CA THR A 80 8.35 -34.62 31.94
C THR A 80 8.45 -34.25 30.47
N VAL A 81 9.66 -34.02 29.97
CA VAL A 81 9.95 -34.00 28.55
C VAL A 81 9.62 -35.41 28.09
N ALA A 82 8.44 -35.56 27.49
CA ALA A 82 8.05 -36.80 26.85
C ALA A 82 9.18 -37.21 25.91
N ASP A 83 9.52 -38.50 25.89
CA ASP A 83 10.58 -39.03 25.05
C ASP A 83 10.23 -38.82 23.55
N ILE A 84 10.67 -37.70 22.99
CA ILE A 84 10.41 -37.29 21.59
C ILE A 84 11.27 -38.07 20.58
N SER A 85 12.07 -39.04 21.04
CA SER A 85 12.88 -39.92 20.20
C SER A 85 12.05 -40.67 19.15
N ALA A 86 10.79 -40.96 19.48
CA ALA A 86 9.84 -41.60 18.57
C ALA A 86 9.39 -40.64 17.45
N LEU A 87 9.03 -39.39 17.79
CA LEU A 87 8.68 -38.35 16.81
C LEU A 87 9.86 -38.01 15.90
N GLN A 88 11.06 -37.85 16.48
CA GLN A 88 12.26 -37.53 15.70
C GLN A 88 12.62 -38.65 14.73
N LYS A 89 12.50 -39.93 15.11
CA LYS A 89 12.68 -41.06 14.18
C LYS A 89 11.61 -41.12 13.10
N ALA A 90 10.37 -40.76 13.42
CA ALA A 90 9.27 -40.81 12.47
C ALA A 90 9.39 -39.76 11.37
N ILE A 91 9.78 -38.54 11.75
CA ILE A 91 10.08 -37.43 10.83
C ILE A 91 11.30 -37.75 9.98
N LEU A 92 12.37 -38.31 10.59
CA LEU A 92 13.60 -38.63 9.86
C LEU A 92 13.45 -39.81 8.88
N ASN A 93 12.46 -40.68 9.08
CA ASN A 93 12.17 -41.83 8.22
C ASN A 93 11.03 -41.58 7.21
N GLY A 94 10.47 -40.38 7.15
CA GLY A 94 9.37 -40.04 6.22
C GLY A 94 8.07 -40.81 6.48
N THR A 95 7.86 -41.22 7.74
CA THR A 95 6.66 -41.96 8.15
C THR A 95 5.51 -40.98 8.35
N ASP A 96 4.33 -41.33 7.85
CA ASP A 96 3.10 -40.56 8.04
C ASP A 96 2.89 -40.26 9.55
N LEU A 97 2.82 -38.99 9.93
CA LEU A 97 2.69 -38.56 11.32
C LEU A 97 1.40 -39.08 11.96
N ASN A 98 0.39 -39.40 11.15
CA ASN A 98 -0.85 -40.03 11.61
C ASN A 98 -0.62 -41.42 12.25
N ALA A 99 0.50 -42.07 11.96
CA ALA A 99 0.88 -43.34 12.59
C ALA A 99 1.46 -43.17 14.01
N LEU A 100 1.73 -41.95 14.49
CA LEU A 100 2.20 -41.70 15.85
C LEU A 100 1.10 -41.34 16.85
N GLU A 101 -0.10 -41.01 16.40
CA GLU A 101 -1.28 -40.84 17.27
C GLU A 101 -1.63 -42.15 18.00
N GLU A 102 -1.29 -43.32 17.43
CA GLU A 102 -1.49 -44.62 18.07
C GLU A 102 -0.56 -44.88 19.27
N THR A 103 0.49 -44.08 19.49
CA THR A 103 1.42 -44.31 20.61
C THR A 103 1.10 -43.54 21.90
N ALA A 104 0.17 -42.58 21.86
CA ALA A 104 -0.29 -41.86 23.06
C ALA A 104 -1.64 -42.38 23.62
N ALA A 105 -2.34 -43.24 22.88
CA ALA A 105 -3.63 -43.83 23.26
C ALA A 105 -3.60 -45.37 23.44
N GLY A 106 -2.47 -45.91 23.89
CA GLY A 106 -2.32 -47.34 24.18
C GLY A 106 -1.81 -48.13 22.99
N GLY A 107 -0.47 -48.23 22.90
CA GLY A 107 0.19 -48.98 21.83
C GLY A 107 -0.13 -50.48 21.84
N PRO A 108 0.10 -51.17 20.71
CA PRO A 108 -0.07 -52.61 20.62
C PRO A 108 0.95 -53.32 21.52
N GLN A 109 0.42 -54.25 22.29
CA GLN A 109 1.15 -55.12 23.20
C GLN A 109 2.19 -55.97 22.47
N ALA A 110 3.47 -55.65 22.64
CA ALA A 110 4.57 -56.60 22.49
C ALA A 110 5.17 -56.89 23.88
N GLY A 111 4.53 -57.79 24.64
CA GLY A 111 5.04 -58.29 25.91
C GLY A 111 3.92 -58.55 26.93
N GLY A 112 3.72 -59.82 27.28
CA GLY A 112 2.67 -60.24 28.22
C GLY A 112 2.87 -59.76 29.65
N ASN A 113 1.87 -59.06 30.19
CA ASN A 113 1.17 -59.36 31.45
C ASN A 113 0.22 -58.18 31.76
N GLY A 114 -1.05 -58.50 32.01
CA GLY A 114 -2.17 -57.57 32.00
C GLY A 114 -2.26 -56.61 33.19
N GLY A 115 -2.85 -55.45 32.91
CA GLY A 115 -3.40 -54.50 33.87
C GLY A 115 -4.39 -53.57 33.14
N ASP A 116 -5.61 -53.49 33.64
CA ASP A 116 -6.78 -52.88 33.00
C ASP A 116 -6.67 -51.35 32.88
N GLY A 117 -6.38 -50.85 31.68
CA GLY A 117 -6.51 -49.44 31.32
C GLY A 117 -7.49 -49.29 30.15
N VAL A 118 -8.56 -48.53 30.35
CA VAL A 118 -9.53 -48.18 29.31
C VAL A 118 -8.96 -47.02 28.48
N SER A 119 -8.70 -47.26 27.19
CA SER A 119 -8.30 -46.22 26.23
C SER A 119 -9.53 -45.59 25.57
N LEU A 120 -9.55 -44.25 25.50
CA LEU A 120 -10.53 -43.47 24.74
C LEU A 120 -9.82 -42.83 23.55
N SER A 121 -9.61 -43.59 22.47
CA SER A 121 -9.11 -43.05 21.20
C SER A 121 -10.26 -42.52 20.35
N SER A 122 -10.19 -41.22 20.04
CA SER A 122 -10.71 -40.52 18.85
C SER A 122 -11.99 -41.05 18.18
N THR A 123 -13.10 -40.33 18.40
CA THR A 123 -14.24 -40.31 17.46
C THR A 123 -14.55 -38.86 17.10
N SER A 124 -14.27 -38.48 15.85
CA SER A 124 -14.83 -37.29 15.20
C SER A 124 -16.14 -37.67 14.52
N PHE A 125 -17.23 -36.92 14.76
CA PHE A 125 -18.44 -36.97 13.94
C PHE A 125 -19.08 -35.58 13.82
N ALA A 126 -19.74 -35.36 12.68
CA ALA A 126 -20.12 -34.08 12.10
C ALA A 126 -21.56 -33.62 12.37
N GLU A 127 -22.30 -34.24 13.29
CA GLU A 127 -23.67 -33.82 13.64
C GLU A 127 -23.97 -34.14 15.10
N GLY A 128 -24.49 -33.13 15.81
CA GLY A 128 -24.72 -33.18 17.25
C GLY A 128 -25.88 -34.12 17.65
N GLY A 129 -25.59 -35.02 18.60
CA GLY A 129 -26.62 -35.79 19.31
C GLY A 129 -26.12 -37.07 20.01
N HIS A 130 -25.95 -36.98 21.34
CA HIS A 130 -26.22 -38.01 22.37
C HIS A 130 -25.09 -38.87 23.03
N ILE A 131 -25.11 -38.81 24.38
CA ILE A 131 -24.93 -39.80 25.47
C ILE A 131 -23.83 -40.88 25.36
N SER A 132 -22.84 -40.79 26.26
CA SER A 132 -21.82 -41.82 26.51
C SER A 132 -22.37 -43.04 27.26
N ASN A 133 -22.27 -44.22 26.67
CA ASN A 133 -22.49 -45.52 27.31
C ASN A 133 -21.14 -46.12 27.77
N ILE A 134 -20.75 -45.84 29.02
CA ILE A 134 -19.62 -46.52 29.67
C ILE A 134 -20.05 -47.95 30.02
N ASN A 135 -19.58 -48.95 29.26
CA ASN A 135 -19.67 -50.35 29.65
C ASN A 135 -18.35 -50.78 30.31
N ALA A 136 -18.28 -50.66 31.64
CA ALA A 136 -17.17 -51.24 32.39
C ALA A 136 -17.37 -52.75 32.53
N ASN A 137 -16.58 -53.54 31.78
CA ASN A 137 -16.51 -54.97 31.98
C ASN A 137 -15.76 -55.25 33.30
N VAL A 138 -16.48 -55.46 34.39
CA VAL A 138 -15.88 -55.83 35.69
C VAL A 138 -15.41 -57.29 35.65
N GLY A 139 -14.15 -57.48 35.26
CA GLY A 139 -13.43 -58.74 35.42
C GLY A 139 -12.81 -58.86 36.80
N SER A 140 -13.15 -59.95 37.51
CA SER A 140 -12.54 -60.44 38.77
C SER A 140 -12.75 -59.64 40.05
N ILE A 141 -13.89 -59.91 40.70
CA ILE A 141 -13.96 -60.03 42.17
C ILE A 141 -14.29 -61.49 42.50
N ASP A 142 -13.26 -62.25 42.89
CA ASP A 142 -13.37 -63.46 43.73
C ASP A 142 -12.90 -63.05 45.14
N ALA A 143 -13.48 -63.43 46.26
CA ALA A 143 -14.72 -64.11 46.59
C ALA A 143 -14.97 -63.86 48.11
N LEU A 144 -16.22 -64.05 48.54
CA LEU A 144 -16.77 -64.00 49.91
C LEU A 144 -17.16 -62.63 50.50
N SER A 145 -18.35 -62.17 50.12
CA SER A 145 -19.39 -61.81 51.10
C SER A 145 -20.76 -61.71 50.42
N LEU A 146 -21.43 -62.85 50.28
CA LEU A 146 -22.83 -62.94 49.92
C LEU A 146 -23.68 -62.77 51.19
N ALA A 147 -24.21 -61.57 51.44
CA ALA A 147 -25.46 -61.38 52.19
C ALA A 147 -25.87 -59.89 52.23
N ALA A 148 -26.99 -59.61 51.56
CA ALA A 148 -27.92 -58.51 51.81
C ALA A 148 -27.46 -57.06 51.53
N GLY A 149 -28.11 -56.46 50.52
CA GLY A 149 -28.32 -55.01 50.41
C GLY A 149 -27.19 -54.25 49.72
N GLY A 150 -27.44 -53.79 48.49
CA GLY A 150 -26.53 -52.92 47.78
C GLY A 150 -26.86 -52.90 46.30
N ASP A 151 -27.95 -52.23 45.95
CA ASP A 151 -28.18 -51.79 44.58
C ASP A 151 -26.95 -51.02 44.10
N ASN A 152 -26.44 -51.33 42.90
CA ASN A 152 -25.60 -50.40 42.15
C ASN A 152 -26.47 -49.27 41.54
N SER A 153 -27.35 -48.69 42.35
CA SER A 153 -28.19 -47.53 42.06
C SER A 153 -27.39 -46.23 42.17
N PHE A 154 -26.17 -46.18 41.63
CA PHE A 154 -25.39 -44.94 41.51
C PHE A 154 -24.69 -44.81 40.14
N GLY A 155 -25.31 -45.33 39.08
CA GLY A 155 -24.99 -44.98 37.70
C GLY A 155 -26.03 -44.02 37.14
N VAL A 156 -25.65 -42.75 36.95
CA VAL A 156 -26.47 -41.74 36.27
C VAL A 156 -26.52 -42.06 34.78
N SER A 157 -27.66 -42.55 34.27
CA SER A 157 -27.89 -42.76 32.84
C SER A 157 -28.90 -41.74 32.30
N GLY A 158 -28.43 -40.85 31.40
CA GLY A 158 -29.26 -40.22 30.38
C GLY A 158 -29.61 -41.26 29.31
N GLY A 159 -30.83 -41.25 28.78
CA GLY A 159 -31.41 -42.38 28.05
C GLY A 159 -31.35 -42.28 26.53
N SER A 160 -31.16 -43.43 25.86
CA SER A 160 -31.80 -43.73 24.58
C SER A 160 -32.08 -45.22 24.50
N ALA A 161 -33.31 -45.56 24.13
CA ALA A 161 -33.89 -46.88 24.25
C ALA A 161 -33.84 -47.65 22.93
N VAL A 162 -33.37 -48.90 22.98
CA VAL A 162 -33.94 -50.03 22.21
C VAL A 162 -33.68 -51.36 22.93
N GLY A 163 -34.74 -52.01 23.44
CA GLY A 163 -34.73 -53.46 23.69
C GLY A 163 -35.14 -53.99 25.06
N ALA A 164 -36.42 -53.82 25.41
CA ALA A 164 -37.25 -54.69 26.27
C ALA A 164 -37.02 -54.71 27.81
N GLY A 165 -37.87 -53.96 28.52
CA GLY A 165 -38.29 -54.29 29.90
C GLY A 165 -38.61 -53.08 30.78
N ALA A 166 -39.86 -52.59 30.72
CA ALA A 166 -40.45 -51.49 31.51
C ALA A 166 -39.95 -50.07 31.20
N GLU A 167 -40.84 -49.29 30.61
CA GLU A 167 -40.74 -47.87 30.28
C GLU A 167 -40.38 -47.02 31.50
N ALA A 168 -39.14 -46.52 31.56
CA ALA A 168 -38.83 -45.28 32.26
C ALA A 168 -38.86 -44.16 31.23
N THR A 169 -40.06 -43.73 30.84
CA THR A 169 -40.23 -42.49 30.09
C THR A 169 -39.70 -41.35 30.97
N GLY A 170 -38.76 -40.55 30.45
CA GLY A 170 -38.57 -39.20 30.98
C GLY A 170 -39.92 -38.48 31.07
N PRO A 171 -40.05 -37.44 31.90
CA PRO A 171 -41.34 -36.76 32.06
C PRO A 171 -41.88 -36.37 30.68
N ALA A 172 -43.08 -36.82 30.32
CA ALA A 172 -43.66 -36.47 29.02
C ALA A 172 -43.74 -34.94 28.90
N LEU A 173 -43.41 -34.40 27.73
CA LEU A 173 -43.56 -32.98 27.44
C LEU A 173 -45.00 -32.54 27.78
N PRO A 174 -45.18 -31.43 28.50
CA PRO A 174 -46.52 -30.90 28.77
C PRO A 174 -47.33 -30.78 27.48
N ALA A 175 -48.59 -31.23 27.52
CA ALA A 175 -49.46 -31.15 26.35
C ALA A 175 -49.63 -29.69 25.91
N GLY A 176 -49.44 -29.42 24.61
CA GLY A 176 -49.47 -28.06 24.07
C GLY A 176 -48.17 -27.27 24.20
N SER A 177 -47.06 -27.92 24.58
CA SER A 177 -45.72 -27.34 24.51
C SER A 177 -45.31 -27.02 23.07
N ILE A 178 -44.65 -25.87 22.89
CA ILE A 178 -44.13 -25.40 21.60
C ILE A 178 -42.60 -25.37 21.68
N LYS A 179 -41.91 -25.95 20.70
CA LYS A 179 -40.44 -25.93 20.64
C LYS A 179 -39.97 -24.50 20.44
N ILE A 180 -39.01 -24.05 21.25
CA ILE A 180 -38.35 -22.75 21.03
C ILE A 180 -37.23 -22.97 19.99
N PRO A 181 -37.28 -22.28 18.84
CA PRO A 181 -36.27 -22.42 17.80
C PRO A 181 -34.96 -21.75 18.21
N LEU A 182 -33.86 -22.13 17.55
CA LEU A 182 -32.53 -21.59 17.81
C LEU A 182 -32.43 -20.09 17.49
N SER A 183 -33.20 -19.61 16.52
CA SER A 183 -33.36 -18.19 16.19
C SER A 183 -33.81 -17.32 17.38
N ALA A 184 -34.37 -17.91 18.43
CA ALA A 184 -34.77 -17.21 19.65
C ALA A 184 -33.63 -17.02 20.67
N TYR A 185 -32.44 -17.57 20.42
CA TYR A 185 -31.28 -17.53 21.32
C TYR A 185 -30.18 -16.60 20.81
N VAL A 186 -29.40 -16.05 21.74
CA VAL A 186 -28.18 -15.31 21.38
C VAL A 186 -27.15 -16.27 20.78
N GLY A 187 -26.73 -16.01 19.54
CA GLY A 187 -25.79 -16.86 18.81
C GLY A 187 -26.32 -18.27 18.55
N GLU A 188 -27.65 -18.42 18.46
CA GLU A 188 -28.33 -19.65 18.02
C GLU A 188 -27.95 -20.91 18.80
N SER A 189 -27.58 -20.72 20.07
CA SER A 189 -27.13 -21.81 20.94
C SER A 189 -28.05 -21.99 22.14
N THR A 190 -28.45 -23.23 22.39
CA THR A 190 -29.29 -23.60 23.55
C THR A 190 -28.58 -23.44 24.90
N SER A 191 -27.27 -23.20 24.91
CA SER A 191 -26.51 -22.83 26.11
C SER A 191 -26.54 -21.33 26.40
N SER A 192 -26.99 -20.53 25.44
CA SER A 192 -27.08 -19.08 25.56
C SER A 192 -28.42 -18.63 26.16
N ALA A 193 -28.50 -17.36 26.53
CA ALA A 193 -29.76 -16.75 26.94
C ALA A 193 -30.72 -16.59 25.73
N LEU A 194 -32.02 -16.59 26.01
CA LEU A 194 -33.03 -16.15 25.04
C LEU A 194 -32.83 -14.67 24.73
N LEU A 195 -33.10 -14.29 23.49
CA LEU A 195 -33.14 -12.89 23.09
C LEU A 195 -34.21 -12.15 23.91
N ASP A 196 -33.88 -10.95 24.40
CA ASP A 196 -34.85 -10.08 25.08
C ASP A 196 -36.07 -9.80 24.20
N SER A 197 -35.86 -9.72 22.88
CA SER A 197 -36.92 -9.55 21.88
C SER A 197 -37.88 -10.74 21.86
N PHE A 198 -37.41 -11.97 22.06
CA PHE A 198 -38.24 -13.16 22.17
C PHE A 198 -38.91 -13.26 23.55
N ALA A 199 -38.13 -13.18 24.63
CA ALA A 199 -38.60 -13.38 26.00
C ALA A 199 -39.71 -12.38 26.38
N SER A 200 -39.59 -11.12 25.94
CA SER A 200 -40.61 -10.08 26.16
C SER A 200 -41.90 -10.26 25.37
N SER A 201 -41.91 -11.11 24.34
CA SER A 201 -43.06 -11.40 23.49
C SER A 201 -43.82 -12.66 23.89
N ILE A 202 -43.38 -13.40 24.91
CA ILE A 202 -44.07 -14.61 25.37
C ILE A 202 -45.45 -14.23 25.94
N PRO A 203 -46.56 -14.80 25.41
CA PRO A 203 -47.91 -14.46 25.88
C PRO A 203 -48.16 -14.89 27.32
N ASN A 204 -49.00 -14.13 28.01
CA ASN A 204 -49.52 -14.53 29.32
C ASN A 204 -50.19 -15.91 29.24
N GLY A 205 -49.78 -16.83 30.12
CA GLY A 205 -50.29 -18.21 30.13
C GLY A 205 -49.29 -19.25 29.65
N TYR A 206 -48.09 -18.84 29.20
CA TYR A 206 -46.97 -19.72 28.90
C TYR A 206 -45.74 -19.36 29.76
N HIS A 207 -44.86 -20.34 29.96
CA HIS A 207 -43.55 -20.16 30.57
C HIS A 207 -42.50 -20.98 29.82
N VAL A 208 -41.23 -20.61 29.96
CA VAL A 208 -40.10 -21.38 29.42
C VAL A 208 -39.86 -22.61 30.29
N TYR A 209 -39.82 -23.78 29.66
CA TYR A 209 -39.59 -25.08 30.28
C TYR A 209 -38.41 -25.78 29.59
N ARG A 210 -37.30 -25.95 30.31
CA ARG A 210 -36.17 -26.78 29.88
C ARG A 210 -36.54 -28.25 30.02
N HIS A 211 -36.55 -28.97 28.91
CA HIS A 211 -36.84 -30.39 28.91
C HIS A 211 -35.56 -31.24 29.04
N THR A 212 -35.72 -32.54 29.32
CA THR A 212 -34.60 -33.47 29.55
C THR A 212 -33.79 -33.79 28.28
N ASP A 213 -34.28 -33.41 27.11
CA ASP A 213 -33.56 -33.46 25.83
C ASP A 213 -32.54 -32.31 25.67
N GLY A 214 -32.52 -31.36 26.61
CA GLY A 214 -31.66 -30.19 26.57
C GLY A 214 -32.25 -28.99 25.85
N ARG A 215 -33.46 -29.08 25.26
CA ARG A 215 -34.15 -27.98 24.58
C ARG A 215 -35.10 -27.24 25.52
N ASP A 216 -35.32 -25.95 25.25
CA ASP A 216 -36.39 -25.21 25.89
C ASP A 216 -37.67 -25.23 25.04
N TYR A 217 -38.79 -25.28 25.74
CA TYR A 217 -40.14 -25.27 25.18
C TYR A 217 -40.95 -24.17 25.86
N LEU A 218 -41.88 -23.54 25.14
CA LEU A 218 -42.96 -22.80 25.77
C LEU A 218 -44.02 -23.79 26.24
N ALA A 219 -44.15 -23.98 27.54
CA ALA A 219 -45.16 -24.83 28.15
C ALA A 219 -46.35 -23.99 28.66
N PRO A 220 -47.60 -24.44 28.45
CA PRO A 220 -48.76 -23.74 29.00
C PRO A 220 -48.78 -23.86 30.53
N ASN A 221 -49.10 -22.76 31.21
CA ASN A 221 -49.27 -22.70 32.67
C ASN A 221 -50.45 -23.58 33.14
N ASP A 222 -51.46 -23.71 32.28
CA ASP A 222 -52.61 -24.62 32.44
C ASP A 222 -52.86 -25.34 31.10
N PRO A 223 -52.48 -26.62 30.96
CA PRO A 223 -52.68 -27.39 29.73
C PRO A 223 -54.15 -27.60 29.34
N THR A 224 -55.09 -27.28 30.24
CA THR A 224 -56.53 -27.39 29.97
C THR A 224 -57.15 -26.08 29.47
N ALA A 225 -56.43 -24.96 29.59
CA ALA A 225 -56.88 -23.68 29.07
C ALA A 225 -56.75 -23.63 27.53
N PRO A 226 -57.58 -22.84 26.83
CA PRO A 226 -57.40 -22.61 25.40
C PRO A 226 -56.01 -22.05 25.11
N SER A 227 -55.31 -22.61 24.11
CA SER A 227 -53.98 -22.13 23.75
C SER A 227 -53.98 -20.64 23.42
N ALA A 228 -52.93 -19.94 23.86
CA ALA A 228 -52.65 -18.57 23.48
C ALA A 228 -52.09 -18.43 22.05
N PHE A 229 -51.91 -19.55 21.34
CA PHE A 229 -51.41 -19.62 19.97
C PHE A 229 -52.41 -20.28 19.03
N ASP A 230 -52.39 -19.86 17.77
CA ASP A 230 -52.99 -20.57 16.65
C ASP A 230 -51.89 -21.27 15.85
N TYR A 231 -52.14 -22.51 15.41
CA TYR A 231 -51.22 -23.26 14.56
C TYR A 231 -51.61 -23.14 13.08
N LYS A 232 -50.65 -22.79 12.22
CA LYS A 232 -50.84 -22.54 10.79
C LYS A 232 -49.69 -23.15 9.98
N GLU A 233 -49.90 -24.34 9.43
CA GLU A 233 -48.95 -25.02 8.52
C GLU A 233 -47.49 -25.01 9.04
N GLY A 234 -47.30 -25.41 10.30
CA GLY A 234 -45.98 -25.45 10.94
C GLY A 234 -45.59 -24.20 11.74
N TRP A 235 -46.41 -23.15 11.72
CA TRP A 235 -46.17 -21.93 12.49
C TRP A 235 -47.12 -21.80 13.69
N TYR A 236 -46.59 -21.45 14.85
CA TYR A 236 -47.38 -21.00 16.00
C TYR A 236 -47.43 -19.48 16.05
N VAL A 237 -48.63 -18.89 15.96
CA VAL A 237 -48.85 -17.44 15.98
C VAL A 237 -49.65 -17.07 17.22
N SER A 238 -49.12 -16.17 18.05
CA SER A 238 -49.79 -15.76 19.27
C SER A 238 -51.07 -14.97 18.97
N LYS A 239 -52.10 -15.14 19.82
CA LYS A 239 -53.40 -14.47 19.65
C LYS A 239 -53.37 -12.97 19.90
N ASP A 240 -52.38 -12.48 20.64
CA ASP A 240 -52.10 -11.04 20.76
C ASP A 240 -51.34 -10.48 19.53
N GLY A 241 -50.91 -11.37 18.63
CA GLY A 241 -50.23 -11.05 17.38
C GLY A 241 -48.78 -10.62 17.54
N ASN A 242 -48.18 -10.73 18.73
CA ASN A 242 -46.83 -10.23 18.99
C ASN A 242 -45.71 -11.23 18.65
N LEU A 243 -46.03 -12.51 18.46
CA LEU A 243 -45.04 -13.58 18.29
C LEU A 243 -45.49 -14.61 17.24
N ALA A 244 -44.60 -14.93 16.31
CA ALA A 244 -44.72 -16.09 15.42
C ALA A 244 -43.47 -16.96 15.53
N ILE A 245 -43.66 -18.28 15.67
CA ILE A 245 -42.62 -19.26 15.92
C ILE A 245 -42.71 -20.37 14.86
N GLY A 246 -41.66 -20.54 14.06
CA GLY A 246 -41.49 -21.64 13.12
C GLY A 246 -41.18 -22.94 13.85
N GLN A 247 -41.69 -24.05 13.34
CA GLN A 247 -41.31 -25.39 13.80
C GLN A 247 -40.57 -26.10 12.65
N ASP A 248 -39.90 -27.21 12.93
CA ASP A 248 -39.08 -27.94 11.95
C ASP A 248 -39.86 -28.39 10.69
N ASN A 249 -41.20 -28.44 10.77
CA ASN A 249 -42.08 -28.77 9.65
C ASN A 249 -42.77 -27.53 9.02
N ALA A 250 -42.29 -26.32 9.33
CA ALA A 250 -42.78 -25.07 8.78
C ALA A 250 -42.78 -25.08 7.25
N LYS A 251 -43.85 -24.53 6.68
CA LYS A 251 -43.91 -24.13 5.26
C LYS A 251 -43.45 -22.69 5.12
N ASP A 252 -43.24 -22.24 3.88
CA ASP A 252 -43.04 -20.83 3.55
C ASP A 252 -44.07 -19.95 4.27
N LEU A 253 -43.62 -18.82 4.81
CA LEU A 253 -44.47 -17.88 5.54
C LEU A 253 -44.70 -16.60 4.73
N ALA A 254 -45.97 -16.22 4.57
CA ALA A 254 -46.37 -14.92 4.05
C ALA A 254 -47.04 -14.08 5.15
N VAL A 255 -46.35 -13.02 5.57
CA VAL A 255 -46.86 -11.96 6.43
C VAL A 255 -47.34 -10.81 5.56
N THR A 256 -48.65 -10.68 5.41
CA THR A 256 -49.24 -9.86 4.35
C THR A 256 -50.33 -8.94 4.87
N SER A 257 -50.51 -7.78 4.24
CA SER A 257 -51.75 -7.01 4.45
C SER A 257 -52.96 -7.76 3.91
N THR A 258 -54.14 -7.38 4.39
CA THR A 258 -55.43 -7.84 3.87
C THR A 258 -55.56 -7.60 2.36
N ALA A 259 -54.99 -6.50 1.84
CA ALA A 259 -55.05 -6.15 0.43
C ALA A 259 -54.21 -7.07 -0.49
N LYS A 260 -53.18 -7.72 0.06
CA LYS A 260 -52.26 -8.59 -0.69
C LYS A 260 -52.44 -10.08 -0.36
N ALA A 261 -53.32 -10.41 0.57
CA ALA A 261 -53.55 -11.79 1.01
C ALA A 261 -53.93 -12.75 -0.12
N SER A 262 -54.63 -12.26 -1.16
CA SER A 262 -55.01 -13.07 -2.33
C SER A 262 -53.83 -13.50 -3.21
N ASN A 263 -52.64 -12.91 -3.04
CA ASN A 263 -51.43 -13.32 -3.77
C ASN A 263 -50.95 -14.71 -3.33
N TYR A 264 -51.40 -15.17 -2.17
CA TYR A 264 -50.99 -16.44 -1.58
C TYR A 264 -52.25 -17.33 -1.45
N PRO A 265 -52.30 -18.52 -2.09
CA PRO A 265 -53.49 -19.38 -2.09
C PRO A 265 -53.78 -20.01 -0.72
N ASP A 266 -55.05 -20.35 -0.45
CA ASP A 266 -55.48 -21.09 0.75
C ASP A 266 -55.42 -22.61 0.52
N ASP A 267 -54.31 -23.13 -0.03
CA ASP A 267 -54.13 -24.55 -0.37
C ASP A 267 -53.15 -25.29 0.55
N GLY A 268 -52.67 -24.62 1.61
CA GLY A 268 -51.71 -25.16 2.57
C GLY A 268 -50.25 -25.16 2.08
N SER A 269 -49.97 -24.60 0.90
CA SER A 269 -48.59 -24.48 0.40
C SER A 269 -47.78 -23.42 1.13
N VAL A 270 -48.43 -22.36 1.61
CA VAL A 270 -47.82 -21.21 2.29
C VAL A 270 -48.64 -20.86 3.54
N ALA A 271 -47.97 -20.76 4.69
CA ALA A 271 -48.55 -20.25 5.92
C ALA A 271 -48.84 -18.75 5.80
N LYS A 272 -49.97 -18.28 6.34
CA LYS A 272 -50.39 -16.88 6.21
C LYS A 272 -50.70 -16.19 7.53
N ILE A 273 -50.12 -15.01 7.70
CA ILE A 273 -50.49 -14.03 8.71
C ILE A 273 -51.03 -12.79 7.99
N VAL A 274 -52.34 -12.60 8.03
CA VAL A 274 -53.04 -11.51 7.32
C VAL A 274 -53.35 -10.37 8.28
N GLY A 275 -52.94 -9.15 7.93
CA GLY A 275 -53.14 -7.97 8.76
C GLY A 275 -52.43 -8.08 10.12
N PRO A 276 -51.10 -8.29 10.13
CA PRO A 276 -50.35 -8.53 11.37
C PRO A 276 -50.40 -7.33 12.32
N ASN A 277 -50.17 -7.61 13.59
CA ASN A 277 -49.86 -6.58 14.57
C ASN A 277 -48.49 -5.97 14.21
N PRO A 278 -48.32 -4.63 14.19
CA PRO A 278 -47.02 -3.99 13.97
C PRO A 278 -45.91 -4.41 14.92
N SER A 279 -46.25 -4.93 16.11
CA SER A 279 -45.29 -5.45 17.09
C SER A 279 -44.96 -6.94 16.89
N LEU A 280 -45.44 -7.57 15.82
CA LEU A 280 -45.15 -8.96 15.50
C LEU A 280 -43.66 -9.18 15.31
N LYS A 281 -43.09 -10.13 16.04
CA LYS A 281 -41.75 -10.65 15.84
C LYS A 281 -41.84 -12.07 15.30
N VAL A 282 -41.12 -12.34 14.22
CA VAL A 282 -41.09 -13.65 13.55
C VAL A 282 -39.76 -14.31 13.83
N PHE A 283 -39.80 -15.53 14.35
CA PHE A 283 -38.66 -16.39 14.59
C PHE A 283 -38.82 -17.65 13.75
N GLY A 284 -37.96 -17.85 12.75
CA GLY A 284 -37.95 -19.05 11.95
C GLY A 284 -37.49 -20.27 12.74
N SER A 285 -37.59 -21.42 12.10
CA SER A 285 -37.34 -22.74 12.62
C SER A 285 -35.84 -23.05 12.77
N ASP A 286 -35.51 -24.31 13.05
CA ASP A 286 -34.12 -24.80 13.05
C ASP A 286 -33.71 -25.36 11.66
N ASN A 287 -34.51 -25.09 10.61
CA ASN A 287 -34.32 -25.54 9.23
C ASN A 287 -34.51 -24.36 8.27
N ILE A 288 -34.21 -24.57 6.99
CA ILE A 288 -34.44 -23.59 5.91
C ILE A 288 -35.87 -23.02 5.96
N ASP A 289 -35.92 -21.70 6.08
CA ASP A 289 -37.13 -20.90 6.10
C ASP A 289 -37.22 -19.97 4.90
N LYS A 290 -38.45 -19.73 4.46
CA LYS A 290 -38.75 -18.69 3.46
C LYS A 290 -39.84 -17.79 3.98
N ILE A 291 -39.46 -16.59 4.38
CA ILE A 291 -40.32 -15.62 5.05
C ILE A 291 -40.49 -14.40 4.15
N THR A 292 -41.73 -14.11 3.77
CA THR A 292 -42.09 -12.96 2.95
C THR A 292 -42.95 -11.98 3.75
N VAL A 293 -42.56 -10.71 3.78
CA VAL A 293 -43.36 -9.60 4.31
C VAL A 293 -43.86 -8.77 3.11
N ASP A 294 -45.17 -8.77 2.86
CA ASP A 294 -45.77 -8.17 1.66
C ASP A 294 -46.78 -7.08 2.03
N ASN A 295 -46.38 -5.82 1.81
CA ASN A 295 -47.18 -4.63 2.13
C ASN A 295 -47.72 -4.69 3.57
N ALA A 296 -46.89 -5.13 4.51
CA ALA A 296 -47.24 -5.31 5.90
C ALA A 296 -46.19 -4.65 6.81
N LYS A 297 -46.62 -4.31 8.03
CA LYS A 297 -45.74 -3.74 9.05
C LYS A 297 -45.60 -4.71 10.20
N ILE A 298 -44.36 -5.03 10.56
CA ILE A 298 -44.00 -5.88 11.71
C ILE A 298 -42.76 -5.33 12.41
N GLU A 299 -42.40 -5.90 13.55
CA GLU A 299 -41.24 -5.47 14.31
C GLU A 299 -39.95 -6.07 13.72
N SER A 300 -39.87 -7.40 13.61
CA SER A 300 -38.63 -8.06 13.18
C SER A 300 -38.85 -9.41 12.54
N VAL A 301 -37.84 -9.85 11.77
CA VAL A 301 -37.71 -11.21 11.24
C VAL A 301 -36.34 -11.75 11.60
N TYR A 302 -36.32 -12.95 12.18
CA TYR A 302 -35.12 -13.76 12.39
C TYR A 302 -35.30 -15.04 11.57
N GLY A 303 -34.44 -15.30 10.60
CA GLY A 303 -34.44 -16.53 9.80
C GLY A 303 -34.16 -17.73 10.68
N GLY A 304 -32.98 -17.76 11.29
CA GLY A 304 -32.56 -18.82 12.19
C GLY A 304 -31.49 -19.71 11.59
N VAL A 305 -31.63 -21.01 11.81
CA VAL A 305 -30.64 -21.99 11.34
C VAL A 305 -31.09 -22.56 10.01
N GLY A 306 -30.22 -22.48 9.01
CA GLY A 306 -30.48 -22.96 7.66
C GLY A 306 -30.19 -21.88 6.63
N ASN A 307 -30.27 -22.24 5.35
CA ASN A 307 -30.12 -21.27 4.25
C ASN A 307 -31.46 -20.56 4.02
N ASP A 308 -31.72 -19.54 4.81
CA ASP A 308 -33.00 -18.88 4.90
C ASP A 308 -33.19 -17.81 3.83
N ASN A 309 -34.44 -17.47 3.55
CA ASN A 309 -34.79 -16.40 2.62
C ASN A 309 -35.80 -15.44 3.24
N VAL A 310 -35.39 -14.21 3.50
CA VAL A 310 -36.24 -13.15 4.03
C VAL A 310 -36.48 -12.08 2.96
N ASN A 311 -37.74 -11.94 2.52
CA ASN A 311 -38.11 -11.00 1.46
C ASN A 311 -39.14 -9.96 1.93
N LEU A 312 -38.77 -8.68 1.91
CA LEU A 312 -39.66 -7.54 2.13
C LEU A 312 -40.05 -6.94 0.79
N GLN A 313 -41.35 -6.81 0.53
CA GLN A 313 -41.83 -6.29 -0.74
C GLN A 313 -43.08 -5.41 -0.64
N ASN A 314 -43.30 -4.62 -1.69
CA ASN A 314 -44.53 -3.85 -1.94
C ASN A 314 -44.91 -2.86 -0.81
N GLY A 315 -43.93 -2.17 -0.22
CA GLY A 315 -44.16 -1.22 0.86
C GLY A 315 -44.17 -1.86 2.25
N ALA A 316 -43.52 -3.01 2.41
CA ALA A 316 -43.33 -3.62 3.73
C ALA A 316 -42.47 -2.74 4.64
N GLU A 317 -42.74 -2.81 5.94
CA GLU A 317 -42.00 -2.10 6.98
C GLU A 317 -41.57 -3.05 8.11
N THR A 318 -40.28 -3.06 8.43
CA THR A 318 -39.72 -3.76 9.61
C THR A 318 -38.74 -2.88 10.37
N VAL A 319 -38.38 -3.25 11.59
CA VAL A 319 -37.32 -2.61 12.38
C VAL A 319 -35.97 -3.26 12.08
N GLU A 320 -35.90 -4.58 12.13
CA GLU A 320 -34.66 -5.35 12.00
C GLU A 320 -34.88 -6.69 11.28
N ILE A 321 -33.84 -7.16 10.58
CA ILE A 321 -33.79 -8.45 9.89
C ILE A 321 -32.49 -9.15 10.25
N PHE A 322 -32.55 -10.45 10.52
CA PHE A 322 -31.39 -11.32 10.72
C PHE A 322 -31.59 -12.56 9.85
N GLY A 323 -30.55 -12.94 9.10
CA GLY A 323 -30.46 -14.25 8.44
C GLY A 323 -30.34 -15.32 9.49
N GLY A 324 -29.19 -15.40 10.14
CA GLY A 324 -28.90 -16.39 11.20
C GLY A 324 -27.66 -17.20 10.85
N SER A 325 -27.70 -18.52 11.04
CA SER A 325 -26.62 -19.41 10.60
C SER A 325 -27.00 -20.10 9.29
N GLY A 326 -26.15 -20.04 8.28
CA GLY A 326 -26.36 -20.63 6.97
C GLY A 326 -26.14 -19.61 5.86
N ASN A 327 -26.32 -20.03 4.61
CA ASN A 327 -26.19 -19.11 3.48
C ASN A 327 -27.53 -18.43 3.20
N ASP A 328 -27.72 -17.23 3.70
CA ASP A 328 -29.01 -16.55 3.75
C ASP A 328 -29.24 -15.56 2.61
N GLY A 329 -30.48 -15.49 2.14
CA GLY A 329 -30.95 -14.55 1.14
C GLY A 329 -31.88 -13.49 1.73
N ILE A 330 -31.40 -12.26 1.88
CA ILE A 330 -32.19 -11.12 2.38
C ILE A 330 -32.48 -10.15 1.24
N THR A 331 -33.75 -9.92 0.93
CA THR A 331 -34.18 -8.96 -0.11
C THR A 331 -35.10 -7.90 0.48
N VAL A 332 -34.81 -6.63 0.20
CA VAL A 332 -35.67 -5.48 0.53
C VAL A 332 -36.01 -4.73 -0.74
N ASN A 333 -37.25 -4.86 -1.21
CA ASN A 333 -37.72 -4.35 -2.49
C ASN A 333 -38.90 -3.38 -2.28
N ASN A 334 -38.74 -2.11 -2.68
CA ASN A 334 -39.71 -1.04 -2.45
C ASN A 334 -40.27 -1.05 -1.02
N SER A 335 -39.38 -1.19 -0.03
CA SER A 335 -39.74 -1.44 1.38
C SER A 335 -38.81 -0.68 2.33
N THR A 336 -39.14 -0.66 3.63
CA THR A 336 -38.37 0.10 4.64
C THR A 336 -37.94 -0.79 5.80
N VAL A 337 -36.66 -0.68 6.18
CA VAL A 337 -36.12 -1.23 7.44
C VAL A 337 -35.66 -0.05 8.30
N SER A 338 -36.30 0.17 9.44
CA SER A 338 -36.05 1.39 10.24
C SER A 338 -34.78 1.34 11.10
N GLY A 339 -34.26 0.15 11.36
CA GLY A 339 -33.12 -0.07 12.24
C GLY A 339 -33.47 0.00 13.73
N ARG A 340 -32.88 -0.91 14.51
CA ARG A 340 -32.91 -0.88 15.99
C ARG A 340 -31.91 0.16 16.49
N ALA A 341 -32.35 1.04 17.37
CA ALA A 341 -31.48 2.05 17.98
C ALA A 341 -30.54 1.43 19.01
N ILE A 342 -29.23 1.61 18.83
CA ILE A 342 -28.21 1.26 19.81
C ILE A 342 -27.87 2.50 20.62
N LYS A 343 -27.88 2.36 21.95
CA LYS A 343 -27.68 3.47 22.90
C LYS A 343 -26.40 3.26 23.70
N ASN A 344 -25.73 4.35 24.06
CA ASN A 344 -24.65 4.32 25.05
C ASN A 344 -25.22 4.19 26.48
N ASP A 345 -24.34 4.11 27.49
CA ASP A 345 -24.70 4.01 28.91
C ASP A 345 -25.56 5.19 29.41
N GLU A 346 -25.49 6.34 28.73
CA GLU A 346 -26.29 7.53 29.02
C GLU A 346 -27.69 7.50 28.34
N GLY A 347 -28.00 6.43 27.60
CA GLY A 347 -29.26 6.28 26.86
C GLY A 347 -29.35 7.08 25.56
N ARG A 348 -28.26 7.72 25.13
CA ARG A 348 -28.18 8.45 23.85
C ARG A 348 -27.99 7.45 22.71
N ILE A 349 -28.76 7.61 21.63
CA ILE A 349 -28.62 6.81 20.41
C ILE A 349 -27.27 7.14 19.75
N ILE A 350 -26.46 6.13 19.54
CA ILE A 350 -25.13 6.23 18.89
C ILE A 350 -25.14 5.71 17.45
N ARG A 351 -25.97 4.69 17.15
CA ARG A 351 -26.14 4.13 15.81
C ARG A 351 -27.46 3.37 15.70
N TYR A 352 -27.80 2.94 14.49
CA TYR A 352 -28.92 2.04 14.22
C TYR A 352 -28.40 0.77 13.53
N GLU A 353 -28.90 -0.39 13.90
CA GLU A 353 -28.57 -1.69 13.27
C GLU A 353 -29.83 -2.22 12.59
N ALA A 354 -29.76 -2.52 11.29
CA ALA A 354 -30.95 -2.82 10.49
C ALA A 354 -30.97 -4.24 9.94
N ILE A 355 -29.90 -4.68 9.30
CA ILE A 355 -29.83 -5.99 8.64
C ILE A 355 -28.52 -6.67 9.05
N LYS A 356 -28.60 -7.96 9.36
CA LYS A 356 -27.45 -8.85 9.53
C LYS A 356 -27.66 -10.10 8.68
N GLY A 357 -26.67 -10.47 7.88
CA GLY A 357 -26.59 -11.79 7.25
C GLY A 357 -26.46 -12.85 8.35
N GLY A 358 -25.25 -12.99 8.88
CA GLY A 358 -24.96 -13.85 10.02
C GLY A 358 -23.74 -14.71 9.73
N ASP A 359 -23.80 -16.00 10.08
CA ASP A 359 -22.72 -16.93 9.76
C ASP A 359 -23.01 -17.60 8.43
N GLY A 360 -22.09 -17.65 7.48
CA GLY A 360 -22.28 -18.30 6.18
C GLY A 360 -22.10 -17.34 5.01
N VAL A 361 -22.31 -17.82 3.78
CA VAL A 361 -22.20 -16.98 2.58
C VAL A 361 -23.56 -16.37 2.27
N ASP A 362 -23.75 -15.12 2.65
CA ASP A 362 -25.01 -14.42 2.58
C ASP A 362 -25.17 -13.57 1.33
N THR A 363 -26.41 -13.29 0.97
CA THR A 363 -26.78 -12.37 -0.10
C THR A 363 -27.80 -11.36 0.41
N ILE A 364 -27.40 -10.09 0.48
CA ILE A 364 -28.25 -8.98 0.91
C ILE A 364 -28.51 -8.07 -0.28
N SER A 365 -29.78 -7.89 -0.67
CA SER A 365 -30.16 -7.07 -1.83
C SER A 365 -31.21 -6.02 -1.49
N ILE A 366 -30.87 -4.74 -1.71
CA ILE A 366 -31.73 -3.59 -1.45
C ILE A 366 -32.07 -2.92 -2.78
N GLN A 367 -33.35 -2.86 -3.13
CA GLN A 367 -33.80 -2.54 -4.49
C GLN A 367 -34.98 -1.56 -4.50
N ASN A 368 -35.19 -0.91 -5.64
CA ASN A 368 -36.41 -0.17 -6.00
C ASN A 368 -36.84 0.86 -4.95
N GLU A 369 -36.02 1.90 -4.72
CA GLU A 369 -36.26 3.00 -3.78
C GLU A 369 -36.41 2.60 -2.30
N SER A 370 -36.01 1.36 -1.94
CA SER A 370 -36.02 0.89 -0.55
C SER A 370 -35.18 1.75 0.38
N LYS A 371 -35.56 1.80 1.66
CA LYS A 371 -34.92 2.63 2.68
C LYS A 371 -34.48 1.81 3.87
N VAL A 372 -33.18 1.76 4.13
CA VAL A 372 -32.60 1.13 5.31
C VAL A 372 -31.98 2.21 6.19
N ARG A 373 -32.54 2.43 7.37
CA ARG A 373 -32.16 3.54 8.28
C ARG A 373 -31.10 3.18 9.33
N GLY A 374 -30.43 2.05 9.15
CA GLY A 374 -29.32 1.60 10.00
C GLY A 374 -28.23 0.93 9.19
N ASN A 375 -27.30 0.29 9.90
CA ASN A 375 -26.19 -0.45 9.32
C ASN A 375 -26.66 -1.80 8.77
N ILE A 376 -25.96 -2.25 7.73
CA ILE A 376 -26.03 -3.59 7.16
C ILE A 376 -24.70 -4.27 7.47
N TYR A 377 -24.76 -5.54 7.88
CA TYR A 377 -23.57 -6.36 8.13
C TYR A 377 -23.74 -7.68 7.36
N GLY A 378 -22.75 -8.09 6.56
CA GLY A 378 -22.63 -9.46 6.07
C GLY A 378 -22.36 -10.41 7.23
N ASN A 379 -21.35 -10.05 8.04
CA ASN A 379 -20.80 -10.73 9.21
C ASN A 379 -19.72 -11.77 8.88
N ALA A 380 -19.98 -13.07 8.90
CA ALA A 380 -18.92 -14.07 8.73
C ALA A 380 -19.17 -14.90 7.47
N GLY A 381 -18.27 -14.82 6.49
CA GLY A 381 -18.36 -15.55 5.23
C GLY A 381 -18.14 -14.63 4.03
N GLN A 382 -18.21 -15.18 2.82
CA GLN A 382 -17.99 -14.44 1.57
C GLN A 382 -19.29 -13.80 1.07
N ASP A 383 -19.67 -12.67 1.64
CA ASP A 383 -20.99 -12.09 1.51
C ASP A 383 -21.16 -11.25 0.26
N ASN A 384 -22.40 -11.21 -0.24
CA ASN A 384 -22.77 -10.44 -1.43
C ASN A 384 -23.81 -9.38 -1.06
N ILE A 385 -23.40 -8.12 -0.97
CA ILE A 385 -24.28 -7.00 -0.62
C ILE A 385 -24.49 -6.10 -1.84
N SER A 386 -25.75 -5.91 -2.25
CA SER A 386 -26.11 -5.15 -3.44
C SER A 386 -27.18 -4.09 -3.19
N LEU A 387 -26.97 -2.90 -3.74
CA LEU A 387 -27.92 -1.79 -3.73
C LEU A 387 -28.20 -1.33 -5.16
N GLU A 388 -29.47 -1.26 -5.54
CA GLU A 388 -29.88 -0.83 -6.88
C GLU A 388 -31.24 -0.11 -6.92
N GLY A 389 -31.58 0.45 -8.09
CA GLY A 389 -32.91 1.00 -8.37
C GLY A 389 -33.31 2.15 -7.45
N GLY A 390 -32.36 3.00 -7.02
CA GLY A 390 -32.63 4.13 -6.14
C GLY A 390 -32.66 3.79 -4.65
N ALA A 391 -32.21 2.60 -4.26
CA ALA A 391 -32.10 2.15 -2.87
C ALA A 391 -31.23 3.07 -2.00
N LYS A 392 -31.61 3.27 -0.73
CA LYS A 392 -30.91 4.16 0.20
C LYS A 392 -30.61 3.48 1.52
N VAL A 393 -29.32 3.38 1.85
CA VAL A 393 -28.82 2.98 3.16
C VAL A 393 -28.27 4.22 3.87
N TYR A 394 -28.90 4.62 4.97
CA TYR A 394 -28.50 5.79 5.74
C TYR A 394 -27.38 5.49 6.75
N GLY A 395 -27.13 4.21 7.03
CA GLY A 395 -26.01 3.73 7.82
C GLY A 395 -24.80 3.32 6.97
N ALA A 396 -23.88 2.61 7.60
CA ALA A 396 -22.75 1.99 6.93
C ALA A 396 -23.11 0.57 6.46
N ILE A 397 -22.47 0.12 5.40
CA ILE A 397 -22.47 -1.26 4.96
C ILE A 397 -21.14 -1.85 5.39
N TYR A 398 -21.19 -2.96 6.11
CA TYR A 398 -20.03 -3.74 6.50
C TYR A 398 -20.08 -5.09 5.79
N GLY A 399 -18.97 -5.51 5.19
CA GLY A 399 -18.79 -6.91 4.78
C GLY A 399 -18.75 -7.76 6.04
N ASP A 400 -17.73 -7.54 6.88
CA ASP A 400 -17.60 -8.23 8.16
C ASP A 400 -18.27 -7.50 9.36
N THR A 401 -18.10 -8.04 10.58
CA THR A 401 -18.48 -7.33 11.83
C THR A 401 -17.31 -6.85 12.68
N LYS A 402 -16.08 -7.28 12.40
CA LYS A 402 -14.92 -7.05 13.27
C LYS A 402 -14.08 -5.83 12.89
N THR A 403 -14.29 -5.28 11.70
CA THR A 403 -13.85 -3.93 11.26
C THR A 403 -13.97 -2.81 12.29
N MET A 404 -14.91 -2.86 13.25
CA MET A 404 -15.05 -1.80 14.26
C MET A 404 -14.02 -1.85 15.41
N ASN A 405 -13.48 -3.03 15.76
CA ASN A 405 -12.55 -3.17 16.90
C ASN A 405 -11.08 -3.06 16.47
N ASP A 406 -10.75 -3.56 15.29
CA ASP A 406 -9.38 -3.61 14.75
C ASP A 406 -8.77 -2.21 14.58
N ILE A 407 -9.59 -1.24 14.16
CA ILE A 407 -9.22 0.18 13.98
C ILE A 407 -8.58 0.77 15.25
N TYR A 408 -9.12 0.45 16.42
CA TYR A 408 -8.67 1.04 17.68
C TYR A 408 -7.59 0.20 18.35
N GLU A 409 -7.64 -1.13 18.20
CA GLU A 409 -6.76 -2.04 18.91
C GLU A 409 -5.37 -2.12 18.26
N LYS A 410 -5.26 -2.16 16.93
CA LYS A 410 -3.96 -2.12 16.23
C LYS A 410 -3.31 -0.73 16.30
N GLN A 411 -4.08 0.36 16.31
CA GLN A 411 -3.54 1.72 16.50
C GLN A 411 -2.85 1.89 17.87
N VAL A 412 -3.34 1.18 18.89
CA VAL A 412 -2.80 1.23 20.25
C VAL A 412 -1.73 0.15 20.48
N ASN A 413 -1.86 -1.02 19.84
CA ASN A 413 -0.91 -2.12 19.92
C ASN A 413 -0.73 -2.80 18.55
N PRO A 414 0.22 -2.32 17.72
CA PRO A 414 0.43 -2.82 16.36
C PRO A 414 0.84 -4.31 16.27
N ALA A 415 1.23 -4.93 17.38
CA ALA A 415 1.66 -6.33 17.44
C ALA A 415 0.55 -7.30 17.88
N LEU A 416 -0.70 -6.83 18.00
CA LEU A 416 -1.82 -7.68 18.37
C LEU A 416 -2.24 -8.55 17.18
N ASP A 417 -2.04 -9.87 17.30
CA ASP A 417 -2.56 -10.87 16.36
C ASP A 417 -4.05 -11.07 16.66
N ILE A 418 -4.90 -10.39 15.90
CA ILE A 418 -6.35 -10.54 15.97
C ILE A 418 -6.70 -11.70 15.04
N VAL A 419 -7.11 -12.83 15.60
CA VAL A 419 -7.65 -13.94 14.81
C VAL A 419 -9.03 -13.52 14.32
N ASP A 420 -9.10 -13.02 13.08
CA ASP A 420 -10.38 -12.79 12.42
C ASP A 420 -10.89 -14.06 11.74
N SER A 421 -12.13 -14.40 12.06
CA SER A 421 -12.88 -15.53 11.51
C SER A 421 -13.82 -15.09 10.39
N GLY A 422 -13.88 -13.78 10.10
CA GLY A 422 -14.62 -13.17 8.99
C GLY A 422 -13.72 -12.54 7.93
N ALA A 423 -12.44 -12.94 7.86
CA ALA A 423 -11.46 -12.48 6.87
C ALA A 423 -11.71 -13.03 5.44
N ASP A 424 -12.97 -13.23 5.09
CA ASP A 424 -13.44 -13.85 3.86
C ASP A 424 -13.70 -12.77 2.80
N ILE A 425 -13.58 -13.14 1.53
CA ILE A 425 -13.77 -12.21 0.41
C ILE A 425 -15.24 -11.78 0.26
N ASP A 426 -15.54 -10.53 0.57
CA ASP A 426 -16.83 -9.90 0.42
C ASP A 426 -16.98 -9.16 -0.91
N THR A 427 -18.23 -9.06 -1.40
CA THR A 427 -18.57 -8.29 -2.59
C THR A 427 -19.69 -7.29 -2.30
N ILE A 428 -19.37 -6.00 -2.41
CA ILE A 428 -20.31 -4.90 -2.17
C ILE A 428 -20.51 -4.09 -3.45
N THR A 429 -21.74 -4.03 -3.96
CA THR A 429 -22.06 -3.32 -5.22
C THR A 429 -23.19 -2.30 -5.06
N LEU A 430 -22.93 -1.06 -5.48
CA LEU A 430 -23.91 0.03 -5.57
C LEU A 430 -24.07 0.46 -7.03
N SER A 431 -25.30 0.43 -7.54
CA SER A 431 -25.60 0.72 -8.94
C SER A 431 -26.83 1.60 -9.10
N GLY A 432 -26.79 2.51 -10.07
CA GLY A 432 -27.95 3.23 -10.57
C GLY A 432 -28.20 4.58 -9.90
N ALA A 433 -28.77 5.50 -10.68
CA ALA A 433 -29.04 6.85 -10.26
C ALA A 433 -29.98 6.90 -9.03
N GLY A 434 -29.60 7.69 -8.03
CA GLY A 434 -30.37 7.85 -6.80
C GLY A 434 -30.11 6.78 -5.74
N THR A 435 -29.36 5.72 -6.07
CA THR A 435 -28.86 4.73 -5.13
C THR A 435 -27.75 5.34 -4.26
N SER A 436 -27.79 5.11 -2.94
CA SER A 436 -26.75 5.64 -2.05
C SER A 436 -26.55 4.88 -0.75
N ALA A 437 -25.31 4.86 -0.26
CA ALA A 437 -24.94 4.46 1.10
C ALA A 437 -24.16 5.59 1.81
N LYS A 438 -24.10 5.55 3.15
CA LYS A 438 -23.30 6.52 3.91
C LYS A 438 -21.81 6.18 3.86
N HIS A 439 -21.47 4.94 4.20
CA HIS A 439 -20.11 4.39 4.19
C HIS A 439 -20.15 2.95 3.70
N ILE A 440 -19.01 2.48 3.18
CA ILE A 440 -18.74 1.07 2.91
C ILE A 440 -17.42 0.73 3.59
N PHE A 441 -17.41 -0.33 4.38
CA PHE A 441 -16.23 -0.88 5.04
C PHE A 441 -16.27 -2.38 4.73
N ALA A 442 -15.35 -2.90 3.92
CA ALA A 442 -15.46 -4.27 3.45
C ALA A 442 -15.00 -5.23 4.55
N GLY A 443 -13.75 -5.08 5.00
CA GLY A 443 -13.26 -5.73 6.20
C GLY A 443 -11.94 -6.41 6.01
N ASP A 444 -11.70 -7.44 6.81
CA ASP A 444 -10.59 -8.34 6.55
C ASP A 444 -10.94 -9.24 5.34
N GLY A 445 -10.01 -9.52 4.43
CA GLY A 445 -10.22 -10.30 3.21
C GLY A 445 -9.91 -9.52 1.94
N ASP A 446 -9.67 -10.23 0.82
CA ASP A 446 -9.41 -9.58 -0.48
C ASP A 446 -10.73 -9.12 -1.13
N ASP A 447 -11.31 -8.04 -0.63
CA ASP A 447 -12.69 -7.68 -0.90
C ASP A 447 -12.89 -6.99 -2.25
N LYS A 448 -14.15 -6.94 -2.69
CA LYS A 448 -14.54 -6.30 -3.93
C LYS A 448 -15.64 -5.28 -3.74
N ILE A 449 -15.31 -4.02 -3.96
CA ILE A 449 -16.25 -2.90 -3.86
C ILE A 449 -16.47 -2.26 -5.24
N VAL A 450 -17.73 -2.12 -5.66
CA VAL A 450 -18.09 -1.49 -6.94
C VAL A 450 -19.17 -0.42 -6.73
N VAL A 451 -18.87 0.83 -7.13
CA VAL A 451 -19.84 1.93 -7.14
C VAL A 451 -19.95 2.48 -8.56
N LYS A 452 -21.14 2.44 -9.15
CA LYS A 452 -21.30 2.75 -10.58
C LYS A 452 -22.66 3.30 -10.98
N ASP A 453 -22.84 3.60 -12.27
CA ASP A 453 -24.13 3.98 -12.87
C ASP A 453 -24.84 5.16 -12.17
N GLY A 454 -24.09 6.12 -11.61
CA GLY A 454 -24.64 7.29 -10.91
C GLY A 454 -24.99 7.08 -9.43
N ALA A 455 -24.59 5.94 -8.85
CA ALA A 455 -24.72 5.68 -7.42
C ALA A 455 -23.77 6.56 -6.59
N LYS A 456 -24.06 6.73 -5.29
CA LYS A 456 -23.30 7.63 -4.41
C LYS A 456 -22.95 7.03 -3.07
N VAL A 457 -21.69 7.12 -2.66
CA VAL A 457 -21.25 6.93 -1.27
C VAL A 457 -20.85 8.28 -0.70
N THR A 458 -21.62 8.79 0.26
CA THR A 458 -21.43 10.16 0.77
C THR A 458 -20.30 10.28 1.79
N GLY A 459 -19.72 9.16 2.21
CA GLY A 459 -18.57 9.08 3.10
C GLY A 459 -17.50 8.19 2.49
N GLU A 460 -16.67 7.63 3.37
CA GLU A 460 -15.57 6.73 3.01
C GLU A 460 -16.06 5.38 2.47
N VAL A 461 -15.39 4.93 1.40
CA VAL A 461 -15.29 3.53 0.97
C VAL A 461 -13.93 3.03 1.41
N ARG A 462 -13.90 1.90 2.10
CA ARG A 462 -12.68 1.34 2.64
C ARG A 462 -12.58 -0.16 2.36
N GLY A 463 -11.38 -0.58 1.95
CA GLY A 463 -10.98 -1.98 1.84
C GLY A 463 -10.87 -2.61 3.23
N ASP A 464 -9.99 -2.03 4.06
CA ASP A 464 -9.51 -2.57 5.35
C ASP A 464 -8.31 -3.50 5.15
N GLU A 465 -8.32 -4.76 5.56
CA GLU A 465 -7.11 -5.59 5.53
C GLU A 465 -7.22 -6.73 4.50
N GLY A 466 -6.40 -6.74 3.46
CA GLY A 466 -6.44 -7.70 2.36
C GLY A 466 -6.09 -7.01 1.05
N ASP A 467 -5.90 -7.77 -0.02
CA ASP A 467 -5.60 -7.19 -1.33
C ASP A 467 -6.92 -6.74 -2.01
N ASP A 468 -7.42 -5.56 -1.64
CA ASP A 468 -8.78 -5.13 -1.98
C ASP A 468 -8.92 -4.61 -3.41
N LYS A 469 -10.11 -4.78 -3.97
CA LYS A 469 -10.47 -4.25 -5.29
C LYS A 469 -11.62 -3.25 -5.22
N ILE A 470 -11.29 -1.98 -5.37
CA ILE A 470 -12.25 -0.87 -5.33
C ILE A 470 -12.41 -0.26 -6.73
N THR A 471 -13.64 -0.26 -7.26
CA THR A 471 -13.96 0.34 -8.57
C THR A 471 -15.06 1.38 -8.48
N VAL A 472 -14.78 2.60 -8.93
CA VAL A 472 -15.74 3.70 -9.05
C VAL A 472 -15.85 4.14 -10.50
N SER A 473 -17.00 3.92 -11.13
CA SER A 473 -17.15 4.12 -12.58
C SER A 473 -18.43 4.87 -12.96
N ASP A 474 -18.44 5.39 -14.17
CA ASP A 474 -19.56 6.08 -14.84
C ASP A 474 -19.86 7.50 -14.36
N ASN A 475 -20.43 8.26 -15.28
CA ASN A 475 -20.80 9.65 -15.07
C ASN A 475 -21.83 9.82 -13.95
N GLN A 476 -21.66 10.87 -13.13
CA GLN A 476 -22.47 11.20 -11.95
C GLN A 476 -22.30 10.26 -10.75
N THR A 477 -21.51 9.19 -10.87
CA THR A 477 -21.09 8.37 -9.73
C THR A 477 -20.19 9.20 -8.84
N TYR A 478 -20.39 9.09 -7.53
CA TYR A 478 -19.65 9.87 -6.55
C TYR A 478 -19.30 9.08 -5.29
N VAL A 479 -18.03 9.13 -4.89
CA VAL A 479 -17.55 8.62 -3.59
C VAL A 479 -16.83 9.76 -2.88
N SER A 480 -17.04 9.94 -1.57
CA SER A 480 -16.34 11.03 -0.87
C SER A 480 -14.86 10.72 -0.69
N ALA A 481 -14.51 9.57 -0.12
CA ALA A 481 -13.12 9.15 0.01
C ALA A 481 -12.97 7.66 -0.28
N ILE A 482 -11.85 7.28 -0.86
CA ILE A 482 -11.41 5.88 -1.00
C ILE A 482 -10.16 5.70 -0.14
N ASN A 483 -10.10 4.59 0.59
CA ASN A 483 -8.99 4.25 1.46
C ASN A 483 -8.75 2.74 1.37
N GLY A 484 -7.63 2.32 0.78
CA GLY A 484 -7.27 0.91 0.65
C GLY A 484 -7.08 0.27 2.03
N ARG A 485 -6.14 0.82 2.79
CA ARG A 485 -5.61 0.38 4.08
C ARG A 485 -4.49 -0.64 3.97
N GLY A 486 -4.68 -1.88 4.34
CA GLY A 486 -3.59 -2.83 4.50
C GLY A 486 -3.68 -3.91 3.46
N GLY A 487 -2.64 -4.11 2.66
CA GLY A 487 -2.64 -5.08 1.57
C GLY A 487 -2.25 -4.40 0.25
N ASP A 488 -2.02 -5.18 -0.80
CA ASP A 488 -1.66 -4.63 -2.11
C ASP A 488 -2.96 -4.27 -2.88
N ASP A 489 -3.52 -3.08 -2.63
CA ASP A 489 -4.86 -2.71 -3.07
C ASP A 489 -4.93 -2.28 -4.54
N THR A 490 -6.02 -2.63 -5.23
CA THR A 490 -6.32 -2.17 -6.59
C THR A 490 -7.50 -1.20 -6.61
N ILE A 491 -7.21 0.08 -6.85
CA ILE A 491 -8.21 1.16 -6.91
C ILE A 491 -8.36 1.66 -8.35
N LEU A 492 -9.57 1.59 -8.91
CA LEU A 492 -9.89 2.09 -10.25
C LEU A 492 -11.01 3.14 -10.21
N VAL A 493 -10.73 4.34 -10.71
CA VAL A 493 -11.71 5.41 -10.91
C VAL A 493 -11.79 5.76 -12.39
N GLU A 494 -12.95 5.62 -13.02
CA GLU A 494 -13.07 5.74 -14.48
C GLU A 494 -14.40 6.27 -15.02
N ASN A 495 -14.46 6.47 -16.34
CA ASN A 495 -15.70 6.73 -17.10
C ASN A 495 -16.53 7.93 -16.63
N GLY A 496 -15.89 8.98 -16.10
CA GLY A 496 -16.56 10.20 -15.66
C GLY A 496 -16.98 10.22 -14.19
N ALA A 497 -16.53 9.23 -13.40
CA ALA A 497 -16.74 9.18 -11.96
C ALA A 497 -16.04 10.34 -11.23
N ASN A 498 -16.55 10.68 -10.05
CA ASN A 498 -15.99 11.74 -9.20
C ASN A 498 -15.66 11.17 -7.82
N VAL A 499 -14.47 11.44 -7.32
CA VAL A 499 -14.06 11.12 -5.95
C VAL A 499 -13.45 12.35 -5.28
N ASP A 500 -13.56 12.53 -3.96
CA ASP A 500 -12.84 13.64 -3.32
C ASP A 500 -11.36 13.28 -3.14
N GLY A 501 -11.02 12.27 -2.36
CA GLY A 501 -9.64 11.81 -2.17
C GLY A 501 -9.46 10.30 -2.29
N ILE A 502 -8.24 9.86 -2.60
CA ILE A 502 -7.83 8.46 -2.66
C ILE A 502 -6.55 8.28 -1.83
N VAL A 503 -6.51 7.26 -0.99
CA VAL A 503 -5.31 6.84 -0.25
C VAL A 503 -5.16 5.33 -0.37
N GLY A 504 -3.96 4.86 -0.70
CA GLY A 504 -3.57 3.45 -0.65
C GLY A 504 -3.34 2.99 0.80
N ARG A 505 -2.34 3.58 1.46
CA ARG A 505 -1.84 3.33 2.82
C ARG A 505 -0.69 2.33 2.89
N TRP A 506 -0.94 1.08 3.24
CA TRP A 506 0.10 0.10 3.55
C TRP A 506 0.04 -1.02 2.54
N GLY A 507 1.11 -1.23 1.80
CA GLY A 507 1.18 -2.26 0.77
C GLY A 507 1.57 -1.64 -0.56
N ASN A 508 1.72 -2.46 -1.60
CA ASN A 508 2.09 -1.98 -2.93
C ASN A 508 0.81 -1.72 -3.74
N ASP A 509 0.26 -0.51 -3.59
CA ASP A 509 -1.05 -0.17 -4.10
C ASP A 509 -1.05 0.20 -5.59
N SER A 510 -2.08 -0.23 -6.31
CA SER A 510 -2.32 0.11 -7.71
C SER A 510 -3.51 1.06 -7.85
N ILE A 511 -3.23 2.35 -7.94
CA ILE A 511 -4.23 3.41 -8.05
C ILE A 511 -4.30 3.92 -9.50
N THR A 512 -5.42 3.69 -10.18
CA THR A 512 -5.65 4.18 -11.56
C THR A 512 -6.87 5.08 -11.64
N VAL A 513 -6.67 6.31 -12.13
CA VAL A 513 -7.70 7.27 -12.47
C VAL A 513 -7.64 7.53 -13.97
N THR A 514 -8.68 7.15 -14.72
CA THR A 514 -8.64 7.22 -16.19
C THR A 514 -9.92 7.74 -16.82
N GLY A 515 -9.79 8.29 -18.02
CA GLY A 515 -10.87 8.72 -18.87
C GLY A 515 -11.27 10.18 -18.65
N LYS A 516 -11.55 10.85 -19.76
CA LYS A 516 -12.00 12.24 -19.76
C LYS A 516 -13.26 12.43 -18.90
N GLY A 517 -13.21 13.43 -18.03
CA GLY A 517 -14.31 13.78 -17.12
C GLY A 517 -14.22 13.07 -15.77
N THR A 518 -13.38 12.05 -15.63
CA THR A 518 -13.08 11.44 -14.34
C THR A 518 -12.27 12.42 -13.50
N THR A 519 -12.68 12.65 -12.25
CA THR A 519 -12.11 13.71 -11.40
C THR A 519 -11.85 13.23 -9.97
N VAL A 520 -10.65 13.49 -9.46
CA VAL A 520 -10.29 13.50 -8.03
C VAL A 520 -10.24 14.96 -7.57
N LYS A 521 -11.00 15.33 -6.53
CA LYS A 521 -11.14 16.75 -6.12
C LYS A 521 -10.09 17.23 -5.13
N GLU A 522 -9.46 16.32 -4.42
CA GLU A 522 -8.45 16.56 -3.40
C GLU A 522 -7.18 15.84 -3.90
N TYR A 523 -6.75 14.78 -3.25
CA TYR A 523 -5.43 14.17 -3.46
C TYR A 523 -5.49 12.69 -3.84
N ILE A 524 -4.35 12.17 -4.32
CA ILE A 524 -4.08 10.74 -4.45
C ILE A 524 -2.77 10.44 -3.73
N HIS A 525 -2.80 9.61 -2.69
CA HIS A 525 -1.60 9.20 -1.95
C HIS A 525 -1.41 7.68 -2.01
N GLY A 526 -0.18 7.24 -2.25
CA GLY A 526 0.27 5.86 -2.08
C GLY A 526 0.49 5.53 -0.59
N ASP A 527 1.34 6.33 0.07
CA ASP A 527 1.80 6.22 1.46
C ASP A 527 2.97 5.24 1.67
N ASP A 528 2.79 4.05 2.23
CA ASP A 528 3.85 3.09 2.55
C ASP A 528 3.82 1.90 1.58
N GLY A 529 4.85 1.71 0.76
CA GLY A 529 5.01 0.57 -0.14
C GLY A 529 5.47 1.00 -1.52
N ASN A 530 5.64 0.07 -2.46
CA ASN A 530 6.04 0.41 -3.83
C ASN A 530 4.77 0.63 -4.67
N ASP A 531 4.25 1.84 -4.63
CA ASP A 531 2.94 2.18 -5.18
C ASP A 531 3.00 2.46 -6.67
N THR A 532 1.89 2.21 -7.36
CA THR A 532 1.70 2.56 -8.76
C THR A 532 0.48 3.48 -8.90
N ILE A 533 0.74 4.76 -9.14
CA ILE A 533 -0.28 5.78 -9.35
C ILE A 533 -0.36 6.18 -10.83
N LYS A 534 -1.52 5.99 -11.45
CA LYS A 534 -1.76 6.29 -12.86
C LYS A 534 -2.91 7.27 -13.05
N VAL A 535 -2.66 8.42 -13.67
CA VAL A 535 -3.66 9.42 -14.05
C VAL A 535 -3.67 9.58 -15.57
N LEU A 536 -4.60 8.91 -16.24
CA LEU A 536 -4.54 8.66 -17.68
C LEU A 536 -5.70 9.27 -18.46
N ASP A 537 -5.54 9.32 -19.78
CA ASP A 537 -6.60 9.61 -20.76
C ASP A 537 -7.38 10.91 -20.50
N GLY A 538 -6.69 11.94 -19.99
CA GLY A 538 -7.28 13.25 -19.73
C GLY A 538 -8.12 13.32 -18.44
N ALA A 539 -7.92 12.40 -17.50
CA ALA A 539 -8.43 12.52 -16.14
C ALA A 539 -7.86 13.75 -15.41
N VAL A 540 -8.56 14.19 -14.36
CA VAL A 540 -8.21 15.41 -13.60
C VAL A 540 -8.03 15.10 -12.11
N VAL A 541 -6.92 15.56 -11.54
CA VAL A 541 -6.67 15.58 -10.09
C VAL A 541 -6.49 17.04 -9.67
N LYS A 542 -7.26 17.53 -8.70
CA LYS A 542 -7.23 18.95 -8.34
C LYS A 542 -6.19 19.31 -7.28
N GLY A 543 -5.79 18.36 -6.44
CA GLY A 543 -4.76 18.52 -5.43
C GLY A 543 -3.50 17.75 -5.80
N ASP A 544 -2.79 17.31 -4.77
CA ASP A 544 -1.47 16.68 -4.85
C ASP A 544 -1.58 15.19 -5.24
N ILE A 545 -0.50 14.68 -5.82
CA ILE A 545 -0.25 13.25 -6.02
C ILE A 545 1.02 12.93 -5.26
N GLU A 546 0.98 11.97 -4.34
CA GLU A 546 2.10 11.61 -3.45
C GLU A 546 2.31 10.10 -3.48
N GLY A 547 3.52 9.62 -3.78
CA GLY A 547 3.91 8.22 -3.61
C GLY A 547 4.23 7.91 -2.14
N ASN A 548 5.02 8.79 -1.52
CA ASN A 548 5.60 8.72 -0.18
C ASN A 548 6.73 7.68 -0.05
N ALA A 549 6.60 6.61 0.73
CA ALA A 549 7.72 5.75 1.09
C ALA A 549 7.72 4.45 0.28
N GLY A 550 8.78 4.21 -0.48
CA GLY A 550 8.97 3.02 -1.31
C GLY A 550 9.37 3.42 -2.73
N ASN A 551 9.59 2.43 -3.59
CA ASN A 551 10.00 2.69 -4.97
C ASN A 551 8.75 2.85 -5.86
N ASP A 552 8.28 4.08 -5.99
CA ASP A 552 6.97 4.40 -6.56
C ASP A 552 7.00 4.63 -8.07
N ILE A 553 5.88 4.32 -8.72
CA ILE A 553 5.64 4.60 -10.14
C ILE A 553 4.47 5.57 -10.27
N ILE A 554 4.76 6.80 -10.71
CA ILE A 554 3.75 7.81 -11.02
C ILE A 554 3.68 8.02 -12.53
N GLU A 555 2.56 7.67 -13.17
CA GLU A 555 2.33 7.84 -14.60
C GLU A 555 1.15 8.78 -14.88
N ILE A 556 1.41 9.87 -15.60
CA ILE A 556 0.40 10.90 -15.89
C ILE A 556 0.34 11.14 -17.40
N ASP A 557 -0.86 11.05 -17.98
CA ASP A 557 -1.13 11.41 -19.39
C ASP A 557 -2.33 12.37 -19.48
N GLY A 558 -2.06 13.61 -19.90
CA GLY A 558 -3.07 14.64 -20.12
C GLY A 558 -4.01 14.35 -21.31
N GLY A 559 -3.81 13.25 -22.04
CA GLY A 559 -4.56 12.85 -23.21
C GLY A 559 -4.16 13.65 -24.45
N ALA A 560 -4.65 13.23 -25.62
CA ALA A 560 -4.23 13.78 -26.92
C ALA A 560 -4.36 15.31 -27.06
N ASN A 561 -5.27 15.93 -26.30
CA ASN A 561 -5.54 17.37 -26.33
C ASN A 561 -4.95 18.15 -25.14
N LYS A 562 -4.14 17.51 -24.29
CA LYS A 562 -3.63 18.08 -23.04
C LYS A 562 -4.74 18.63 -22.12
N GLU A 563 -5.85 17.90 -22.02
CA GLU A 563 -7.02 18.28 -21.23
C GLU A 563 -6.93 17.81 -19.77
N GLY A 564 -6.17 16.75 -19.51
CA GLY A 564 -5.89 16.29 -18.16
C GLY A 564 -5.07 17.31 -17.38
N PHE A 565 -5.21 17.29 -16.06
CA PHE A 565 -4.70 18.34 -15.19
C PHE A 565 -4.41 17.80 -13.80
N VAL A 566 -3.25 18.16 -13.26
CA VAL A 566 -2.91 18.01 -11.83
C VAL A 566 -2.80 19.41 -11.23
N GLY A 567 -3.61 19.72 -10.23
CA GLY A 567 -3.63 21.04 -9.61
C GLY A 567 -2.53 21.26 -8.59
N GLY A 568 -2.26 20.25 -7.75
CA GLY A 568 -1.21 20.27 -6.73
C GLY A 568 0.16 19.81 -7.26
N LYS A 569 1.05 19.45 -6.35
CA LYS A 569 2.35 18.87 -6.63
C LYS A 569 2.23 17.41 -7.04
N ILE A 570 3.30 16.92 -7.65
CA ILE A 570 3.55 15.51 -7.92
C ILE A 570 4.79 15.18 -7.12
N ILE A 571 4.64 14.35 -6.09
CA ILE A 571 5.70 14.01 -5.14
C ILE A 571 5.87 12.49 -5.18
N SER A 572 7.06 11.98 -5.47
CA SER A 572 7.27 10.52 -5.40
C SER A 572 7.70 10.11 -3.99
N GLY A 573 8.75 10.66 -3.40
CA GLY A 573 9.00 10.59 -1.96
C GLY A 573 10.35 9.95 -1.59
N ASP A 574 10.36 8.93 -0.74
CA ASP A 574 11.58 8.22 -0.33
C ASP A 574 11.64 6.87 -1.05
N GLY A 575 12.64 6.65 -1.91
CA GLY A 575 12.82 5.40 -2.65
C GLY A 575 13.41 5.65 -4.02
N ASP A 576 13.73 4.59 -4.77
CA ASP A 576 14.17 4.73 -6.16
C ASP A 576 12.92 4.86 -7.07
N ASP A 577 12.45 6.09 -7.29
CA ASP A 577 11.14 6.34 -7.91
C ASP A 577 11.18 6.53 -9.43
N THR A 578 10.02 6.37 -10.08
CA THR A 578 9.83 6.71 -11.49
C THR A 578 8.58 7.58 -11.71
N VAL A 579 8.80 8.82 -12.12
CA VAL A 579 7.74 9.76 -12.51
C VAL A 579 7.73 9.93 -14.03
N THR A 580 6.63 9.61 -14.70
CA THR A 580 6.47 9.80 -16.15
C THR A 580 5.26 10.66 -16.48
N ILE A 581 5.48 11.77 -17.19
CA ILE A 581 4.44 12.74 -17.54
C ILE A 581 4.37 12.92 -19.05
N ARG A 582 3.16 12.82 -19.61
CA ARG A 582 2.87 12.93 -21.04
C ARG A 582 1.76 13.93 -21.31
N ASN A 583 1.89 14.65 -22.43
CA ASN A 583 0.84 15.48 -23.00
C ASN A 583 0.17 16.43 -21.97
N MET A 584 0.95 17.07 -21.11
CA MET A 584 0.40 17.88 -20.02
C MET A 584 1.05 19.26 -19.94
N ASN A 585 0.32 20.23 -19.37
CA ASN A 585 0.89 21.51 -18.95
C ASN A 585 1.09 21.50 -17.43
N LEU A 586 2.34 21.60 -17.00
CA LEU A 586 2.78 21.70 -15.62
C LEU A 586 2.89 23.17 -15.24
N ASN A 587 1.88 23.71 -14.57
CA ASN A 587 1.84 25.11 -14.18
C ASN A 587 2.23 25.29 -12.70
N LYS A 588 2.72 26.49 -12.39
CA LYS A 588 2.96 27.01 -11.05
C LYS A 588 1.95 26.58 -9.99
N VAL A 589 2.45 26.07 -8.86
CA VAL A 589 1.66 25.61 -7.70
C VAL A 589 1.64 26.62 -6.55
N ASP A 590 2.73 27.35 -6.33
CA ASP A 590 2.87 28.32 -5.23
C ASP A 590 3.50 29.62 -5.74
N ASN A 591 3.12 30.76 -5.15
CA ASN A 591 3.74 32.05 -5.42
C ASN A 591 5.08 32.27 -4.70
N ASP A 592 5.35 31.53 -3.62
CA ASP A 592 6.63 31.51 -2.93
C ASP A 592 7.70 30.82 -3.80
N TYR A 593 8.79 31.53 -4.07
CA TYR A 593 9.90 31.06 -4.90
C TYR A 593 10.45 29.72 -4.39
N ASN A 594 10.61 29.59 -3.07
CA ASN A 594 11.22 28.40 -2.46
C ASN A 594 10.28 27.17 -2.47
N LYS A 595 9.01 27.35 -2.85
CA LYS A 595 8.00 26.29 -2.84
C LYS A 595 7.45 25.96 -4.22
N ASN A 596 7.90 26.69 -5.25
CA ASN A 596 7.42 26.56 -6.61
C ASN A 596 8.07 25.38 -7.35
N VAL A 597 7.76 24.19 -6.86
CA VAL A 597 8.20 22.89 -7.38
C VAL A 597 6.95 22.11 -7.73
N LYS A 598 6.80 21.73 -9.00
CA LYS A 598 5.65 20.94 -9.46
C LYS A 598 5.89 19.45 -9.32
N VAL A 599 7.11 19.01 -9.60
CA VAL A 599 7.54 17.62 -9.46
C VAL A 599 8.69 17.60 -8.48
N ASP A 600 8.55 16.81 -7.42
CA ASP A 600 9.49 16.67 -6.30
C ASP A 600 9.72 15.18 -6.06
N THR A 601 10.89 14.62 -6.38
CA THR A 601 11.06 13.16 -6.23
C THR A 601 11.60 12.72 -4.88
N GLY A 602 12.36 13.54 -4.16
CA GLY A 602 12.61 13.32 -2.74
C GLY A 602 13.97 12.70 -2.44
N THR A 603 14.02 11.48 -1.92
CA THR A 603 15.28 10.78 -1.65
C THR A 603 15.32 9.45 -2.39
N GLY A 604 16.49 9.03 -2.85
CA GLY A 604 16.68 7.81 -3.63
C GLY A 604 17.04 8.11 -5.08
N ASN A 605 17.36 7.09 -5.88
CA ASN A 605 17.83 7.30 -7.26
C ASN A 605 16.64 7.38 -8.21
N ASP A 606 16.16 8.60 -8.45
CA ASP A 606 14.88 8.81 -9.10
C ASP A 606 14.98 8.97 -10.60
N THR A 607 13.91 8.65 -11.32
CA THR A 607 13.81 8.89 -12.76
C THR A 607 12.58 9.73 -13.11
N VAL A 608 12.79 10.91 -13.70
CA VAL A 608 11.73 11.76 -14.24
C VAL A 608 11.74 11.74 -15.76
N ASN A 609 10.64 11.32 -16.38
CA ASN A 609 10.47 11.29 -17.83
C ASN A 609 9.36 12.25 -18.29
N LEU A 610 9.70 13.20 -19.17
CA LEU A 610 8.77 14.19 -19.72
C LEU A 610 8.63 14.01 -21.24
N TYR A 611 7.39 13.82 -21.72
CA TYR A 611 7.08 13.66 -23.14
C TYR A 611 5.97 14.62 -23.59
N ASN A 612 6.28 15.53 -24.52
CA ASN A 612 5.30 16.52 -25.01
C ASN A 612 4.67 17.32 -23.86
N VAL A 613 5.50 17.75 -22.90
CA VAL A 613 5.07 18.51 -21.71
C VAL A 613 5.39 19.99 -21.88
N THR A 614 4.57 20.87 -21.31
CA THR A 614 4.92 22.30 -21.14
C THR A 614 5.09 22.59 -19.65
N VAL A 615 6.27 23.02 -19.22
CA VAL A 615 6.55 23.44 -17.83
C VAL A 615 6.53 24.98 -17.78
N ASN A 616 5.58 25.55 -17.04
CA ASN A 616 5.31 26.99 -17.00
C ASN A 616 5.48 27.56 -15.60
N ASP A 617 6.47 28.43 -15.43
CA ASP A 617 6.74 29.15 -14.17
C ASP A 617 6.80 28.20 -12.96
N THR A 618 7.47 27.06 -13.10
CA THR A 618 7.64 26.06 -12.03
C THR A 618 8.85 25.17 -12.29
N ASN A 619 9.22 24.34 -11.31
CA ASN A 619 10.43 23.53 -11.38
C ASN A 619 10.14 22.04 -11.22
N ILE A 620 11.04 21.26 -11.80
CA ILE A 620 11.25 19.83 -11.52
C ILE A 620 12.45 19.75 -10.58
N TRP A 621 12.29 19.08 -9.43
CA TRP A 621 13.36 18.91 -8.44
C TRP A 621 13.46 17.45 -8.02
N THR A 622 14.60 16.79 -8.23
CA THR A 622 14.77 15.38 -7.82
C THR A 622 15.40 15.16 -6.44
N LYS A 623 16.21 16.13 -5.96
CA LYS A 623 16.77 16.24 -4.61
C LYS A 623 17.91 15.27 -4.31
N GLU A 624 17.74 14.24 -3.48
CA GLU A 624 18.88 13.45 -2.97
C GLU A 624 18.95 12.10 -3.66
N GLY A 625 20.04 11.79 -4.36
CA GLY A 625 20.23 10.50 -5.02
C GLY A 625 20.97 10.65 -6.35
N ASN A 626 21.24 9.55 -7.05
CA ASN A 626 21.79 9.63 -8.41
C ASN A 626 20.61 9.63 -9.39
N ASP A 627 20.10 10.82 -9.67
CA ASP A 627 18.83 10.98 -10.36
C ASP A 627 18.99 11.04 -11.88
N THR A 628 17.92 10.75 -12.60
CA THR A 628 17.86 10.85 -14.06
C THR A 628 16.64 11.64 -14.52
N VAL A 629 16.86 12.75 -15.23
CA VAL A 629 15.78 13.55 -15.84
C VAL A 629 15.87 13.48 -17.36
N ASN A 630 14.82 12.98 -18.02
CA ASN A 630 14.71 12.87 -19.47
C ASN A 630 13.61 13.77 -20.01
N ALA A 631 13.95 14.75 -20.84
CA ALA A 631 13.00 15.67 -21.46
C ALA A 631 12.96 15.50 -22.99
N THR A 632 11.85 15.02 -23.53
CA THR A 632 11.61 14.87 -24.98
C THR A 632 10.37 15.66 -25.41
N ASP A 633 10.44 16.42 -26.50
CA ASP A 633 9.37 17.31 -26.96
C ASP A 633 8.82 18.24 -25.84
N THR A 634 9.65 18.59 -24.85
CA THR A 634 9.23 19.33 -23.66
C THR A 634 9.62 20.80 -23.75
N THR A 635 8.68 21.71 -23.50
CA THR A 635 8.94 23.17 -23.48
C THR A 635 9.00 23.69 -22.05
N PHE A 636 10.10 24.34 -21.68
CA PHE A 636 10.24 25.07 -20.42
C PHE A 636 10.11 26.57 -20.68
N LYS A 637 9.22 27.24 -19.94
CA LYS A 637 8.90 28.65 -20.12
C LYS A 637 8.80 29.41 -18.81
N THR A 638 9.54 30.52 -18.76
CA THR A 638 9.48 31.51 -17.70
C THR A 638 8.73 32.75 -18.20
N THR A 639 7.65 33.13 -17.51
CA THR A 639 6.96 34.42 -17.69
C THR A 639 7.20 35.37 -16.51
N SER A 640 7.61 34.83 -15.36
CA SER A 640 7.96 35.58 -14.17
C SER A 640 9.38 36.15 -14.26
N ALA A 641 9.54 37.46 -14.05
CA ALA A 641 10.85 38.11 -14.02
C ALA A 641 11.69 37.77 -12.76
N ILE A 642 11.12 37.04 -11.80
CA ILE A 642 11.73 36.73 -10.49
C ILE A 642 11.82 35.23 -10.20
N GLN A 643 11.21 34.36 -11.02
CA GLN A 643 11.17 32.91 -10.80
C GLN A 643 11.73 32.21 -12.03
N GLY A 644 12.79 31.42 -11.85
CA GLY A 644 13.27 30.51 -12.88
C GLY A 644 12.30 29.33 -13.06
N THR A 645 12.25 28.80 -14.28
CA THR A 645 11.59 27.54 -14.63
C THR A 645 12.67 26.60 -15.11
N GLY A 646 12.72 25.38 -14.57
CA GLY A 646 13.83 24.51 -14.91
C GLY A 646 13.82 23.17 -14.24
N ILE A 647 15.01 22.57 -14.29
CA ILE A 647 15.34 21.28 -13.66
C ILE A 647 16.41 21.57 -12.60
N GLY A 648 16.22 21.02 -11.40
CA GLY A 648 17.23 20.92 -10.35
C GLY A 648 17.37 19.47 -9.92
N THR A 649 18.57 18.90 -9.89
CA THR A 649 18.71 17.48 -9.47
C THR A 649 19.18 17.31 -8.03
N GLY A 650 20.02 18.18 -7.50
CA GLY A 650 20.22 18.28 -6.05
C GLY A 650 21.55 17.71 -5.60
N SER A 651 21.60 16.55 -4.94
CA SER A 651 22.85 15.93 -4.47
C SER A 651 22.95 14.49 -4.92
N GLY A 652 24.13 14.05 -5.35
CA GLY A 652 24.39 12.73 -5.93
C GLY A 652 24.88 12.89 -7.37
N ASN A 653 25.25 11.81 -8.06
CA ASN A 653 25.78 11.94 -9.43
C ASN A 653 24.65 11.81 -10.44
N ASP A 654 24.13 12.95 -10.87
CA ASP A 654 22.88 13.04 -11.62
C ASP A 654 23.09 13.00 -13.13
N VAL A 655 22.01 12.65 -13.86
CA VAL A 655 21.98 12.64 -15.32
C VAL A 655 20.79 13.41 -15.84
N VAL A 656 21.04 14.53 -16.52
CA VAL A 656 20.00 15.32 -17.21
C VAL A 656 20.13 15.18 -18.72
N ASN A 657 19.12 14.59 -19.37
CA ASN A 657 19.06 14.40 -20.82
C ASN A 657 18.00 15.29 -21.46
N ILE A 658 18.44 16.29 -22.23
CA ILE A 658 17.56 17.13 -23.05
C ILE A 658 17.55 16.60 -24.48
N ASN A 659 16.44 15.96 -24.85
CA ASN A 659 16.28 15.24 -26.12
C ASN A 659 15.60 16.08 -27.21
N SER A 660 15.41 15.47 -28.37
CA SER A 660 14.85 16.12 -29.56
C SER A 660 13.50 16.80 -29.27
N GLY A 661 13.31 17.98 -29.85
CA GLY A 661 12.06 18.73 -29.75
C GLY A 661 11.88 19.50 -28.43
N SER A 662 12.75 19.27 -27.44
CA SER A 662 12.71 20.03 -26.19
C SER A 662 13.25 21.45 -26.38
N ASN A 663 12.57 22.42 -25.77
CA ASN A 663 12.83 23.85 -25.93
C ASN A 663 12.88 24.56 -24.57
N PHE A 664 14.00 25.21 -24.26
CA PHE A 664 14.21 26.00 -23.05
C PHE A 664 14.20 27.49 -23.41
N GLU A 665 13.15 28.22 -23.03
CA GLU A 665 13.03 29.66 -23.31
C GLU A 665 13.92 30.52 -22.39
N SER A 666 13.91 31.84 -22.60
CA SER A 666 14.74 32.77 -21.85
C SER A 666 14.43 32.76 -20.35
N GLY A 667 15.47 32.72 -19.52
CA GLY A 667 15.32 32.70 -18.06
C GLY A 667 14.96 31.33 -17.48
N THR A 668 15.12 30.27 -18.27
CA THR A 668 15.04 28.89 -17.78
C THR A 668 16.41 28.41 -17.28
N HIS A 669 16.44 27.33 -16.50
CA HIS A 669 17.70 26.75 -16.02
C HIS A 669 17.70 25.21 -16.01
N ILE A 670 18.92 24.67 -16.01
CA ILE A 670 19.26 23.29 -15.67
C ILE A 670 20.36 23.38 -14.61
N SER A 671 20.13 22.77 -13.46
CA SER A 671 21.00 22.84 -12.29
C SER A 671 21.24 21.42 -11.78
N ALA A 672 22.47 20.90 -11.89
CA ALA A 672 22.74 19.53 -11.46
C ALA A 672 22.95 19.42 -9.94
N GLY A 673 23.79 20.27 -9.35
CA GLY A 673 23.89 20.42 -7.89
C GLY A 673 25.20 19.84 -7.36
N GLU A 674 25.17 19.10 -6.26
CA GLU A 674 26.35 18.47 -5.68
C GLU A 674 26.56 17.07 -6.26
N GLY A 675 27.70 16.76 -6.87
CA GLY A 675 27.90 15.47 -7.53
C GLY A 675 28.93 15.52 -8.64
N ASN A 676 29.18 14.39 -9.31
CA ASN A 676 29.85 14.42 -10.61
C ASN A 676 28.78 14.16 -11.66
N ASP A 677 28.16 15.24 -12.12
CA ASP A 677 26.92 15.16 -12.87
C ASP A 677 27.15 15.08 -14.37
N ILE A 678 26.13 14.60 -15.09
CA ILE A 678 26.15 14.50 -16.55
C ILE A 678 24.94 15.24 -17.13
N ILE A 679 25.19 16.33 -17.85
CA ILE A 679 24.17 17.05 -18.59
C ILE A 679 24.36 16.83 -20.09
N ASN A 680 23.42 16.16 -20.74
CA ASN A 680 23.43 15.91 -22.18
C ASN A 680 22.38 16.76 -22.90
N ILE A 681 22.84 17.62 -23.81
CA ILE A 681 22.00 18.38 -24.73
C ILE A 681 22.08 17.71 -26.10
N ASN A 682 21.06 16.95 -26.45
CA ASN A 682 21.05 16.04 -27.59
C ASN A 682 20.56 16.68 -28.90
N SER A 683 20.68 15.94 -30.00
CA SER A 683 20.25 16.38 -31.33
C SER A 683 18.80 16.85 -31.34
N GLY A 684 18.55 18.05 -31.85
CA GLY A 684 17.21 18.64 -31.94
C GLY A 684 16.71 19.29 -30.64
N ALA A 685 17.49 19.32 -29.57
CA ALA A 685 17.22 20.15 -28.40
C ALA A 685 17.56 21.62 -28.69
N ASN A 686 16.77 22.55 -28.17
CA ASN A 686 16.95 23.99 -28.34
C ASN A 686 16.94 24.73 -26.99
N LEU A 687 18.01 25.44 -26.67
CA LEU A 687 18.10 26.34 -25.53
C LEU A 687 18.20 27.77 -26.07
N ASN A 688 17.26 28.64 -25.71
CA ASN A 688 17.18 30.03 -26.18
C ASN A 688 17.10 30.99 -24.99
N GLY A 689 18.26 31.35 -24.42
CA GLY A 689 18.34 32.16 -23.20
C GLY A 689 18.24 31.34 -21.90
N GLY A 690 18.34 30.01 -22.00
CA GLY A 690 18.43 29.11 -20.84
C GLY A 690 19.84 29.03 -20.27
N HIS A 691 19.92 28.73 -18.97
CA HIS A 691 21.17 28.56 -18.23
C HIS A 691 21.43 27.08 -17.88
N VAL A 692 22.69 26.64 -17.92
CA VAL A 692 23.10 25.29 -17.55
C VAL A 692 24.25 25.38 -16.55
N TYR A 693 24.10 24.73 -15.40
CA TYR A 693 25.03 24.76 -14.28
C TYR A 693 25.28 23.34 -13.75
N GLY A 694 26.56 22.96 -13.63
CA GLY A 694 26.98 21.74 -12.93
C GLY A 694 26.82 21.89 -11.41
N TYR A 695 27.35 22.98 -10.85
CA TYR A 695 27.46 23.30 -9.42
C TYR A 695 28.69 22.71 -8.74
N ALA A 696 28.60 21.72 -7.86
CA ALA A 696 29.73 21.28 -7.05
C ALA A 696 30.12 19.85 -7.38
N GLY A 697 31.38 19.65 -7.78
CA GLY A 697 31.99 18.36 -8.12
C GLY A 697 32.50 18.35 -9.56
N ASN A 698 32.88 17.19 -10.11
CA ASN A 698 33.54 17.16 -11.43
C ASN A 698 32.52 16.84 -12.52
N ASP A 699 31.88 17.88 -13.05
CA ASP A 699 30.72 17.72 -13.91
C ASP A 699 31.08 17.50 -15.37
N THR A 700 30.20 16.84 -16.13
CA THR A 700 30.32 16.62 -17.56
C THR A 700 29.12 17.18 -18.31
N ILE A 701 29.33 18.23 -19.10
CA ILE A 701 28.28 18.84 -19.93
C ILE A 701 28.57 18.57 -21.40
N ASN A 702 27.69 17.79 -22.04
CA ASN A 702 27.79 17.42 -23.45
C ASN A 702 26.78 18.18 -24.30
N ILE A 703 27.27 19.00 -25.24
CA ILE A 703 26.48 19.61 -26.31
C ILE A 703 26.69 18.77 -27.58
N ASN A 704 25.73 17.93 -27.90
CA ASN A 704 25.84 16.94 -28.97
C ASN A 704 25.50 17.52 -30.36
N SER A 705 25.86 16.78 -31.41
CA SER A 705 25.57 17.16 -32.80
C SER A 705 24.08 17.43 -33.00
N GLY A 706 23.71 18.52 -33.67
CA GLY A 706 22.32 18.91 -33.90
C GLY A 706 21.63 19.63 -32.73
N ALA A 707 22.28 19.81 -31.58
CA ALA A 707 21.79 20.67 -30.51
C ALA A 707 21.94 22.15 -30.90
N THR A 708 21.00 23.00 -30.48
CA THR A 708 21.03 24.45 -30.70
C THR A 708 21.02 25.21 -29.37
N LEU A 709 22.00 26.07 -29.14
CA LEU A 709 22.04 27.00 -28.02
C LEU A 709 22.09 28.42 -28.57
N THR A 710 21.18 29.29 -28.13
CA THR A 710 21.11 30.70 -28.51
C THR A 710 20.98 31.58 -27.28
N ASN A 711 21.78 32.62 -27.10
CA ASN A 711 21.74 33.47 -25.89
C ASN A 711 21.89 32.72 -24.55
N SER A 712 22.38 31.48 -24.56
CA SER A 712 22.42 30.59 -23.40
C SER A 712 23.78 30.61 -22.69
N SER A 713 23.79 30.29 -21.40
CA SER A 713 25.04 30.12 -20.64
C SER A 713 25.21 28.67 -20.21
N VAL A 714 26.46 28.20 -20.20
CA VAL A 714 26.84 26.86 -19.73
C VAL A 714 28.06 27.02 -18.83
N ARG A 715 27.99 26.53 -17.59
CA ARG A 715 29.07 26.58 -16.59
C ARG A 715 29.16 25.26 -15.84
N GLY A 716 30.37 24.84 -15.51
CA GLY A 716 30.61 23.66 -14.68
C GLY A 716 30.50 23.98 -13.19
N ASN A 717 30.96 25.17 -12.77
CA ASN A 717 31.05 25.62 -11.38
C ASN A 717 32.22 24.95 -10.59
N GLU A 718 32.06 24.68 -9.30
CA GLU A 718 33.15 24.21 -8.43
C GLU A 718 33.59 22.79 -8.78
N GLY A 719 34.85 22.59 -9.19
CA GLY A 719 35.41 21.26 -9.43
C GLY A 719 36.24 21.18 -10.70
N ASN A 720 36.55 19.98 -11.18
CA ASN A 720 37.29 19.82 -12.44
C ASN A 720 36.31 19.38 -13.54
N ASP A 721 35.65 20.35 -14.15
CA ASP A 721 34.55 20.07 -15.06
C ASP A 721 35.02 19.76 -16.47
N THR A 722 34.18 19.07 -17.23
CA THR A 722 34.36 18.81 -18.65
C THR A 722 33.16 19.32 -19.44
N ILE A 723 33.38 20.30 -20.32
CA ILE A 723 32.37 20.75 -21.28
C ILE A 723 32.78 20.25 -22.67
N SER A 724 31.97 19.41 -23.31
CA SER A 724 32.22 18.91 -24.66
C SER A 724 31.21 19.46 -25.67
N ILE A 725 31.70 20.07 -26.75
CA ILE A 725 30.88 20.54 -27.87
C ILE A 725 31.20 19.71 -29.10
N SER A 726 30.21 18.94 -29.57
CA SER A 726 30.35 18.04 -30.70
C SER A 726 30.22 18.75 -32.05
N GLY A 727 30.84 18.18 -33.08
CA GLY A 727 30.69 18.64 -34.47
C GLY A 727 29.22 18.66 -34.90
N GLY A 728 28.77 19.76 -35.50
CA GLY A 728 27.37 19.97 -35.91
C GLY A 728 26.43 20.50 -34.83
N ALA A 729 26.92 20.80 -33.62
CA ALA A 729 26.17 21.66 -32.68
C ALA A 729 26.16 23.12 -33.16
N THR A 730 25.07 23.83 -32.92
CA THR A 730 24.90 25.25 -33.28
C THR A 730 24.86 26.11 -32.02
N ILE A 731 25.79 27.06 -31.91
CA ILE A 731 25.89 27.98 -30.78
C ILE A 731 25.77 29.43 -31.30
N ASN A 732 24.73 30.19 -30.97
CA ASN A 732 24.47 31.52 -31.56
C ASN A 732 24.26 32.62 -30.51
N ASN A 733 25.08 33.69 -30.52
CA ASN A 733 24.88 34.86 -29.64
C ASN A 733 24.70 34.50 -28.15
N SER A 734 25.20 33.33 -27.74
CA SER A 734 25.13 32.82 -26.38
C SER A 734 25.98 33.72 -25.49
N GLY A 735 25.32 34.60 -24.73
CA GLY A 735 25.98 35.45 -23.75
C GLY A 735 26.73 34.56 -22.78
N SER A 736 28.05 34.50 -22.91
CA SER A 736 28.92 33.63 -22.11
C SER A 736 28.51 32.15 -22.13
N ILE A 737 28.85 31.41 -23.20
CA ILE A 737 29.39 30.06 -22.94
C ILE A 737 30.76 30.31 -22.31
N ALA A 738 30.76 30.54 -21.00
CA ALA A 738 31.96 30.82 -20.22
C ALA A 738 32.39 29.51 -19.56
N ILE A 739 33.46 28.92 -20.06
CA ILE A 739 34.13 27.78 -19.40
C ILE A 739 34.99 28.27 -18.23
N ASN A 740 35.39 29.54 -18.28
CA ASN A 740 36.21 30.14 -17.25
C ASN A 740 35.28 30.92 -16.33
N GLY A 741 35.61 30.94 -15.04
CA GLY A 741 34.82 31.59 -13.98
C GLY A 741 34.92 30.84 -12.66
N ASP A 742 35.06 29.53 -12.74
CA ASP A 742 34.75 28.66 -11.64
C ASP A 742 36.02 28.04 -10.99
N GLU A 743 35.88 27.43 -9.81
CA GLU A 743 37.00 26.87 -9.05
C GLU A 743 37.43 25.52 -9.66
N GLY A 744 38.75 25.25 -9.76
CA GLY A 744 39.28 23.95 -10.22
C GLY A 744 39.86 23.95 -11.65
N ASN A 745 40.25 22.76 -12.14
CA ASN A 745 40.94 22.59 -13.43
C ASN A 745 39.95 22.11 -14.51
N ASN A 746 39.28 23.06 -15.16
CA ASN A 746 38.20 22.76 -16.10
C ASN A 746 38.72 22.45 -17.50
N THR A 747 38.08 21.49 -18.18
CA THR A 747 38.40 21.01 -19.53
C THR A 747 37.30 21.38 -20.51
N LEU A 748 37.64 22.14 -21.56
CA LEU A 748 36.79 22.30 -22.75
C LEU A 748 37.27 21.36 -23.86
N VAL A 749 36.34 20.59 -24.44
CA VAL A 749 36.59 19.76 -25.63
C VAL A 749 35.74 20.23 -26.80
N LEU A 750 36.38 20.83 -27.81
CA LEU A 750 35.72 21.21 -29.06
C LEU A 750 36.00 20.13 -30.12
N LYS A 751 34.97 19.53 -30.73
CA LYS A 751 35.12 18.53 -31.81
C LYS A 751 34.90 19.18 -33.18
N ASN A 752 35.58 18.63 -34.20
CA ASN A 752 35.58 19.13 -35.58
C ASN A 752 34.15 19.37 -36.13
N GLY A 753 33.90 20.57 -36.67
CA GLY A 753 32.65 20.95 -37.33
C GLY A 753 31.58 21.55 -36.42
N ALA A 754 31.91 21.92 -35.17
CA ALA A 754 31.01 22.70 -34.33
C ALA A 754 30.81 24.09 -34.98
N SER A 755 29.58 24.43 -35.40
CA SER A 755 29.33 25.70 -36.09
C SER A 755 29.22 26.82 -35.04
N ALA A 756 30.32 27.55 -34.86
CA ALA A 756 30.43 28.64 -33.92
C ALA A 756 29.72 29.90 -34.44
N GLY A 757 28.65 30.31 -33.75
CA GLY A 757 28.24 31.71 -33.62
C GLY A 757 28.98 32.42 -32.48
N PHE A 758 30.14 31.89 -32.09
CA PHE A 758 31.21 32.73 -31.56
C PHE A 758 31.82 33.44 -32.76
N ASN A 759 31.83 34.77 -32.80
CA ASN A 759 32.35 35.49 -33.96
C ASN A 759 33.83 35.16 -34.29
N ASN A 760 34.56 34.48 -33.37
CA ASN A 760 35.98 34.11 -33.50
C ASN A 760 36.33 32.69 -33.00
N LEU A 761 35.53 31.62 -33.13
CA LEU A 761 36.01 30.23 -32.83
C LEU A 761 35.92 29.35 -34.08
N ASN A 762 37.02 29.20 -34.82
CA ASN A 762 37.09 28.23 -35.92
C ASN A 762 38.30 27.33 -35.72
N PHE A 763 38.20 26.39 -34.78
CA PHE A 763 39.16 25.31 -34.68
C PHE A 763 38.77 24.25 -35.72
N GLU A 764 39.54 24.12 -36.80
CA GLU A 764 39.33 23.05 -37.80
C GLU A 764 39.57 21.64 -37.20
N ASN A 765 40.13 21.57 -35.98
CA ASN A 765 40.60 20.37 -35.32
C ASN A 765 40.02 20.19 -33.91
N LYS A 766 40.08 18.95 -33.39
CA LYS A 766 39.72 18.67 -31.99
C LYS A 766 40.73 19.36 -31.07
N VAL A 767 40.27 20.19 -30.13
CA VAL A 767 41.10 20.89 -29.15
C VAL A 767 40.61 20.60 -27.74
N SER A 768 41.54 20.21 -26.86
CA SER A 768 41.33 20.08 -25.42
C SER A 768 42.08 21.21 -24.70
N ILE A 769 41.34 22.05 -24.00
CA ILE A 769 41.87 23.20 -23.27
C ILE A 769 41.57 22.98 -21.80
N THR A 770 42.61 22.95 -20.96
CA THR A 770 42.45 23.04 -19.50
C THR A 770 42.69 24.46 -19.04
N HIS A 771 41.84 25.02 -18.20
CA HIS A 771 42.00 26.37 -17.64
C HIS A 771 42.05 26.33 -16.11
N THR A 772 43.10 26.91 -15.52
CA THR A 772 43.33 26.99 -14.07
C THR A 772 43.71 28.41 -13.68
N ASP A 773 42.83 29.15 -13.00
CA ASP A 773 43.14 30.49 -12.46
C ASP A 773 43.73 31.51 -13.46
N GLY A 774 43.38 31.41 -14.75
CA GLY A 774 43.91 32.27 -15.81
C GLY A 774 45.05 31.62 -16.62
N ASP A 775 45.59 30.48 -16.19
CA ASP A 775 46.53 29.68 -16.97
C ASP A 775 45.76 28.77 -17.93
N VAL A 776 46.01 28.90 -19.23
CA VAL A 776 45.41 28.10 -20.28
C VAL A 776 46.42 27.06 -20.77
N ASN A 777 46.18 25.78 -20.53
CA ASN A 777 47.01 24.71 -21.12
C ASN A 777 46.25 24.01 -22.24
N ILE A 778 46.87 23.95 -23.41
CA ILE A 778 46.35 23.22 -24.55
C ILE A 778 46.97 21.82 -24.49
N THR A 779 46.16 20.85 -24.09
CA THR A 779 46.64 19.52 -23.71
C THR A 779 46.60 18.52 -24.86
N ASN A 780 45.75 18.76 -25.86
CA ASN A 780 45.71 17.97 -27.08
C ASN A 780 45.12 18.77 -28.26
N MET A 781 45.68 18.58 -29.45
CA MET A 781 45.22 19.17 -30.72
C MET A 781 45.39 18.17 -31.86
N GLU A 782 44.33 17.98 -32.64
CA GLU A 782 44.41 17.23 -33.91
C GLU A 782 44.78 18.18 -35.08
N GLY A 783 45.08 17.64 -36.26
CA GLY A 783 45.30 18.41 -37.52
C GLY A 783 46.55 19.29 -37.59
N ASP A 784 46.42 20.53 -38.08
CA ASP A 784 47.55 21.42 -38.39
C ASP A 784 48.16 22.13 -37.16
N GLN A 785 47.57 21.89 -35.98
CA GLN A 785 48.03 22.35 -34.67
C GLN A 785 48.17 23.88 -34.55
N THR A 786 47.37 24.62 -35.33
CA THR A 786 47.29 26.08 -35.25
C THR A 786 46.26 26.51 -34.21
N VAL A 787 46.68 27.33 -33.24
CA VAL A 787 45.86 28.01 -32.25
C VAL A 787 45.81 29.49 -32.63
N ASP A 788 44.63 30.07 -32.72
CA ASP A 788 44.49 31.51 -32.89
C ASP A 788 44.05 32.16 -31.58
N LEU A 789 44.80 33.14 -31.08
CA LEU A 789 44.57 33.74 -29.77
C LEU A 789 43.21 34.47 -29.69
N SER A 790 42.70 34.94 -30.83
CA SER A 790 41.34 35.49 -30.96
C SER A 790 40.25 34.48 -30.57
N GLN A 791 40.58 33.18 -30.63
CA GLN A 791 39.71 32.07 -30.28
C GLN A 791 39.65 31.88 -28.76
N LEU A 792 40.75 32.15 -28.06
CA LEU A 792 40.83 32.01 -26.61
C LEU A 792 40.04 33.08 -25.86
N SER A 793 39.90 34.28 -26.44
CA SER A 793 39.12 35.39 -25.86
C SER A 793 37.62 35.09 -25.78
N ALA A 794 37.10 34.27 -26.70
CA ALA A 794 35.69 33.92 -26.78
C ALA A 794 35.24 32.90 -25.70
N ILE A 795 36.19 32.17 -25.11
CA ILE A 795 35.92 31.11 -24.12
C ILE A 795 36.28 31.51 -22.68
N THR A 796 36.89 32.69 -22.48
CA THR A 796 37.37 33.16 -21.16
C THR A 796 36.58 34.34 -20.59
N ASP A 797 36.15 34.26 -19.32
CA ASP A 797 35.52 35.37 -18.59
C ASP A 797 36.50 36.15 -17.67
N LYS A 798 37.68 35.58 -17.35
CA LYS A 798 38.78 36.17 -16.55
C LYS A 798 40.02 36.52 -17.40
N ASN A 799 41.00 37.23 -16.81
CA ASN A 799 42.29 37.54 -17.45
C ASN A 799 43.10 36.26 -17.68
N VAL A 800 43.59 36.06 -18.90
CA VAL A 800 44.50 34.97 -19.22
C VAL A 800 45.93 35.36 -18.83
N LYS A 801 46.49 34.66 -17.85
CA LYS A 801 47.85 34.86 -17.33
C LYS A 801 48.89 34.13 -18.17
N SER A 802 48.56 32.94 -18.66
CA SER A 802 49.46 32.16 -19.50
C SER A 802 48.75 31.30 -20.54
N VAL A 803 49.46 30.98 -21.62
CA VAL A 803 49.10 29.98 -22.62
C VAL A 803 50.25 28.98 -22.72
N ASP A 804 50.00 27.74 -22.35
CA ASP A 804 50.95 26.64 -22.40
C ASP A 804 50.55 25.66 -23.51
N MET A 805 51.42 25.53 -24.51
CA MET A 805 51.26 24.58 -25.63
C MET A 805 52.30 23.47 -25.59
N THR A 806 53.08 23.34 -24.50
CA THR A 806 54.21 22.40 -24.39
C THR A 806 53.82 20.93 -24.61
N SER A 807 52.54 20.61 -24.43
CA SER A 807 52.00 19.26 -24.65
C SER A 807 51.70 18.93 -26.13
N ILE A 808 51.83 19.91 -27.03
CA ILE A 808 51.53 19.79 -28.47
C ILE A 808 52.85 19.83 -29.25
N ASN A 809 53.11 18.81 -30.07
CA ASN A 809 54.30 18.78 -30.93
C ASN A 809 54.07 19.65 -32.17
N GLY A 810 54.83 20.75 -32.33
CA GLY A 810 54.77 21.61 -33.51
C GLY A 810 53.63 22.64 -33.51
N ALA A 811 53.20 23.08 -32.33
CA ALA A 811 52.11 24.04 -32.18
C ALA A 811 52.42 25.39 -32.84
N LYS A 812 51.39 26.03 -33.40
CA LYS A 812 51.49 27.39 -33.96
C LYS A 812 50.50 28.30 -33.28
N LEU A 813 50.97 29.34 -32.60
CA LEU A 813 50.12 30.34 -31.97
C LEU A 813 50.08 31.61 -32.82
N ASN A 814 48.95 31.83 -33.48
CA ASN A 814 48.64 33.07 -34.17
C ASN A 814 48.16 34.11 -33.17
N ILE A 815 48.75 35.31 -33.20
CA ILE A 815 48.36 36.40 -32.29
C ILE A 815 48.21 37.73 -33.03
N THR A 816 47.32 38.59 -32.55
CA THR A 816 47.36 40.03 -32.80
C THR A 816 47.53 40.80 -31.51
N ALA A 817 47.93 42.07 -31.60
CA ALA A 817 47.99 42.94 -30.43
C ALA A 817 46.60 43.09 -29.77
N GLN A 818 45.53 43.12 -30.57
CA GLN A 818 44.15 43.21 -30.10
C GLN A 818 43.73 41.95 -29.34
N ASP A 819 44.08 40.76 -29.83
CA ASP A 819 43.72 39.51 -29.16
C ASP A 819 44.33 39.42 -27.76
N VAL A 820 45.59 39.87 -27.61
CA VAL A 820 46.28 39.92 -26.31
C VAL A 820 45.57 40.89 -25.35
N LEU A 821 45.04 42.01 -25.85
CA LEU A 821 44.24 42.93 -25.04
C LEU A 821 42.92 42.29 -24.62
N ASP A 822 42.25 41.59 -25.55
CA ASP A 822 40.94 40.98 -25.34
C ASP A 822 40.99 39.84 -24.30
N ILE A 823 42.08 39.05 -24.28
CA ILE A 823 42.27 38.01 -23.26
C ILE A 823 42.81 38.54 -21.93
N ASN A 824 43.56 39.65 -21.94
CA ASN A 824 44.16 40.19 -20.72
C ASN A 824 43.20 41.06 -19.90
N LYS A 825 42.04 41.47 -20.44
CA LYS A 825 40.91 42.31 -19.92
C LYS A 825 41.23 43.55 -19.05
N THR A 826 42.35 43.57 -18.34
CA THR A 826 43.01 44.66 -17.63
C THR A 826 44.24 45.12 -18.41
N THR A 827 44.41 46.44 -18.56
CA THR A 827 45.59 47.00 -19.24
C THR A 827 46.84 46.87 -18.37
N GLY A 828 47.93 46.39 -18.94
CA GLY A 828 49.23 46.29 -18.25
C GLY A 828 49.59 44.89 -17.74
N ASP A 829 48.66 43.93 -17.80
CA ASP A 829 48.96 42.53 -17.49
C ASP A 829 49.84 41.90 -18.57
N THR A 830 50.72 40.97 -18.15
CA THR A 830 51.64 40.26 -19.04
C THR A 830 51.11 38.85 -19.30
N LEU A 831 50.90 38.53 -20.57
CA LEU A 831 50.58 37.17 -21.01
C LEU A 831 51.86 36.34 -21.09
N THR A 832 51.93 35.22 -20.38
CA THR A 832 53.07 34.30 -20.46
C THR A 832 52.81 33.19 -21.47
N ILE A 833 53.71 32.92 -22.41
CA ILE A 833 53.57 31.84 -23.40
C ILE A 833 54.65 30.78 -23.14
N ARG A 834 54.22 29.52 -23.04
CA ARG A 834 55.06 28.32 -22.83
C ARG A 834 54.86 27.33 -23.98
N GLY A 835 55.92 26.60 -24.32
CA GLY A 835 55.92 25.71 -25.50
C GLY A 835 57.23 24.95 -25.69
N GLY A 836 57.18 23.91 -26.53
CA GLY A 836 58.32 23.14 -26.99
C GLY A 836 59.26 23.94 -27.92
N SER A 837 60.45 23.40 -28.16
CA SER A 837 61.43 23.97 -29.10
C SER A 837 60.99 23.91 -30.57
N ASP A 838 59.98 23.09 -30.85
CA ASP A 838 59.34 22.85 -32.14
C ASP A 838 58.12 23.75 -32.38
N ASP A 839 57.73 24.57 -31.40
CA ASP A 839 56.57 25.45 -31.49
C ASP A 839 56.91 26.82 -32.08
N THR A 840 55.89 27.49 -32.63
CA THR A 840 56.00 28.82 -33.23
C THR A 840 54.95 29.80 -32.74
N ILE A 841 55.32 31.08 -32.59
CA ILE A 841 54.39 32.20 -32.42
C ILE A 841 54.46 33.06 -33.69
N HIS A 842 53.31 33.32 -34.29
CA HIS A 842 53.19 34.11 -35.50
C HIS A 842 52.26 35.30 -35.26
N LYS A 843 52.74 36.52 -35.47
CA LYS A 843 51.86 37.69 -35.48
C LYS A 843 51.11 37.76 -36.80
N THR A 844 49.78 37.79 -36.74
CA THR A 844 48.90 37.83 -37.92
C THR A 844 48.49 39.25 -38.30
N ASP A 845 48.97 40.26 -37.56
CA ASP A 845 48.75 41.68 -37.82
C ASP A 845 50.05 42.43 -38.16
N GLU A 846 49.88 43.72 -38.51
CA GLU A 846 50.99 44.65 -38.75
C GLU A 846 51.58 45.22 -37.45
N SER A 847 51.23 44.66 -36.27
CA SER A 847 51.78 45.14 -35.00
C SER A 847 53.30 44.98 -34.97
N ILE A 848 53.95 45.95 -34.31
CA ILE A 848 55.39 45.98 -34.11
C ILE A 848 55.62 45.80 -32.61
N TRP A 849 56.26 44.69 -32.22
CA TRP A 849 56.55 44.42 -30.83
C TRP A 849 57.97 44.89 -30.47
N GLN A 850 58.07 45.54 -29.33
CA GLN A 850 59.35 46.01 -28.80
C GLN A 850 59.88 45.00 -27.80
N ASN A 851 61.07 44.45 -28.05
CA ASN A 851 61.79 43.62 -27.08
C ASN A 851 62.21 44.47 -25.87
N LYS A 852 61.79 44.05 -24.67
CA LYS A 852 62.06 44.73 -23.39
C LYS A 852 63.15 44.06 -22.56
N GLY A 853 63.81 43.02 -23.07
CA GLY A 853 64.71 42.14 -22.33
C GLY A 853 63.96 41.02 -21.61
N ASP A 854 64.70 40.02 -21.12
CA ASP A 854 64.15 38.86 -20.41
C ASP A 854 62.98 38.16 -21.14
N ARG A 855 63.14 38.00 -22.47
CA ARG A 855 62.16 37.34 -23.36
C ARG A 855 60.76 37.97 -23.33
N THR A 856 60.68 39.25 -22.94
CA THR A 856 59.44 40.03 -22.84
C THR A 856 59.32 40.99 -24.02
N TYR A 857 58.13 41.07 -24.61
CA TYR A 857 57.78 41.87 -25.77
C TYR A 857 56.54 42.71 -25.46
N SER A 858 56.49 43.97 -25.89
CA SER A 858 55.30 44.81 -25.70
C SER A 858 54.93 45.61 -26.94
N THR A 859 53.65 45.88 -27.13
CA THR A 859 53.14 46.81 -28.15
C THR A 859 51.94 47.58 -27.62
N THR A 860 51.36 48.47 -28.43
CA THR A 860 50.21 49.29 -28.04
C THR A 860 49.02 49.10 -28.95
N VAL A 861 47.83 49.04 -28.36
CA VAL A 861 46.54 48.91 -29.05
C VAL A 861 45.69 50.13 -28.72
N THR A 862 45.11 50.80 -29.70
CA THR A 862 44.28 51.99 -29.47
C THR A 862 42.82 51.69 -29.79
N ASN A 863 41.98 51.63 -28.75
CA ASN A 863 40.53 51.41 -28.85
C ASN A 863 39.79 52.61 -28.30
N ASN A 864 38.84 53.18 -29.06
CA ASN A 864 37.98 54.29 -28.62
C ASN A 864 38.77 55.44 -27.95
N GLU A 865 39.83 55.92 -28.60
CA GLU A 865 40.73 56.98 -28.12
C GLU A 865 41.60 56.65 -26.89
N THR A 866 41.50 55.42 -26.35
CA THR A 866 42.35 54.93 -25.25
C THR A 866 43.46 54.03 -25.79
N THR A 867 44.71 54.31 -25.44
CA THR A 867 45.86 53.48 -25.83
C THR A 867 46.23 52.54 -24.70
N HIS A 868 46.14 51.25 -24.96
CA HIS A 868 46.49 50.16 -24.06
C HIS A 868 47.88 49.65 -24.40
N THR A 869 48.69 49.33 -23.39
CA THR A 869 49.93 48.57 -23.59
C THR A 869 49.66 47.11 -23.32
N VAL A 870 49.97 46.25 -24.28
CA VAL A 870 49.90 44.79 -24.16
C VAL A 870 51.31 44.22 -24.07
N THR A 871 51.51 43.23 -23.22
CA THR A 871 52.83 42.65 -22.93
C THR A 871 52.75 41.12 -22.99
N ILE A 872 53.75 40.50 -23.62
CA ILE A 872 53.93 39.05 -23.69
C ILE A 872 55.30 38.68 -23.13
N LYS A 873 55.38 37.61 -22.35
CA LYS A 873 56.63 36.97 -21.91
C LYS A 873 56.70 35.55 -22.47
N ILE A 874 57.81 35.19 -23.12
CA ILE A 874 58.02 33.84 -23.68
C ILE A 874 58.99 33.08 -22.78
N GLU A 875 58.57 32.03 -22.08
CA GLU A 875 59.43 31.33 -21.09
C GLU A 875 60.34 30.25 -21.72
N ASP A 876 59.91 29.61 -22.81
CA ASP A 876 60.64 28.52 -23.47
C ASP A 876 61.19 28.87 -24.84
N SER A 877 62.03 28.00 -25.43
CA SER A 877 62.73 28.22 -26.72
C SER A 877 61.82 28.13 -27.95
N ILE A 878 60.69 28.83 -27.92
CA ILE A 878 59.70 28.95 -28.99
C ILE A 878 60.26 29.86 -30.09
N THR A 879 60.05 29.48 -31.36
CA THR A 879 60.41 30.33 -32.50
C THR A 879 59.33 31.39 -32.71
N HIS A 880 59.67 32.67 -32.88
CA HIS A 880 58.65 33.72 -33.03
C HIS A 880 59.05 34.83 -34.00
N ASP A 881 58.07 35.57 -34.54
CA ASP A 881 58.27 36.73 -35.42
C ASP A 881 57.79 38.08 -34.84
N LEU A 882 57.60 38.11 -33.51
CA LEU A 882 57.30 39.31 -32.71
C LEU A 882 58.36 40.41 -32.81
#